data_AF-A0A958KIS9-F1
#
_entry.id   AF-A0A958KIS9-F1
#
_cell.length_a   1.000
_cell.length_b   1.000
_cell.length_c   1.000
_cell.angle_alpha   90.00
_cell.angle_beta   90.00
_cell.angle_gamma   90.00
#
_symmetry.space_group_name_H-M   'P 1'
#
loop_
_entity.id
_entity.type
_entity.pdbx_description
1 polymer ?
#
loop_
_entity_poly.entity_id
_entity_poly.type
_entity_poly.pdbx_seq_one_letter_code
_entity_poly.pdbx_strand_id
1 'polypeptide(L)'
;MLCVVFLLVLFTFGALCRLGRSDPEAAVIDFTALFEIAAAGILLTSFCAILLLEASKFGLVALIVCMLFCCASFLGLRRRSIIANISAIRLRLQPDLPKATMLLVLLGAVVLRFPPSNYFAGGQDQGIYVNMGNHFALNGEVFVHDDMPQLLHSNERLSEFYRKHTYSGLDKRDEIPFARELLPGLYFDHENSSIFVPQFYHLHPLWLAISHLLFGEANTTLILLPFSLLCIVSVYLLAKTLTGSSAVGLISAAMLAANPAHSYFAKFPVSETVAGAFVLIAFYFFARAHEKNSYYLTLSALAFGAAFFTRISGFMILCCILPGLALRICQLSGARARSLLFFALGLVALFAWSFYHGLKFSFPYSRHIYYENLKITGDIYTAGILFVTACTLIPVFAFGAGHFVQGTLRKTWHFLASHRSAIAAGVLLLLGGCIGYKGYQLGFTETYLHHPYFGKRWHLAAKGFESLFRYNPVVLARFLTPLGTLFFVVGLYAFLKRSFYSRSYLLPTGLMLALLLFHTLRNFVAGNYYYYTRYLCSELLPLAIICSAFGFWMIVRKVPHAARVLITVLFLAGTLIPSTVRALGHVGESDLDGFYQSLAELNRMMPDDAVVVLDSRGMPYEIVALPLILSFNRRVMIYRFDELLRAHHMNQAFGSLSEQGVPVYMISAQTGWTKMPFFEHIHRAVAPQKRLQLTKGQTFPSWKYSKQPPALRLHLYRFNKQAEHAAIKREPRLDDRIMVGAHYYLWHPEHFISGEYTRAKLLPPQEPLLGKYSSTDVKVAEQHIEWASRYGVDFFTLDYWPNQPKYHSRIDSTFLKAKNIGDIKFCIFYETQDLHFVSRWGATVFTEEAVEQFASDLERFSEKYFNHPSYLKIDNRPVVLLYLSRTFAKHYDLAIQRAREAAKAKGFDVYFIGDEIFWDVTQERRDENSFRVKSTRPQVERIKLFDAITSYNLYTRRYKRHAGYEGLKQFIIDGRKLFEKYIEAVPPSIPVIPVVLPGYNDRAVKGRKNHVMPRMTSPGGPEGEFFALGIEELAKPLLHPNLNMFFITSWNEWKEDTSIEPVKSSPATSKDISESGRFYTQGYEYRGYEFAYLETLRNHVIAVSGKVVNAKNEPIAGAAVVAWKDGKPAASTVSHSDGHFTLSRHRMPPGSYFVGISKHEMLPVNVNADTTLTNVILHK
;
A
#
# COMPACT_ATOMS: atom_id res chain seq x y z
N MET A 1 22.53 -5.14 -33.96
CA MET A 1 23.94 -5.58 -34.14
C MET A 1 24.50 -6.29 -32.90
N LEU A 2 24.53 -5.66 -31.72
CA LEU A 2 25.08 -6.27 -30.49
C LEU A 2 24.43 -7.60 -30.09
N CYS A 3 23.12 -7.77 -30.27
CA CYS A 3 22.45 -9.04 -30.01
C CYS A 3 22.98 -10.20 -30.88
N VAL A 4 23.25 -9.94 -32.16
CA VAL A 4 23.81 -10.96 -33.06
C VAL A 4 25.23 -11.32 -32.63
N VAL A 5 26.03 -10.32 -32.28
CA VAL A 5 27.40 -10.53 -31.77
C VAL A 5 27.38 -11.35 -30.48
N PHE A 6 26.52 -10.99 -29.51
CA PHE A 6 26.39 -11.73 -28.26
C PHE A 6 26.01 -13.20 -28.50
N LEU A 7 24.99 -13.46 -29.34
CA LEU A 7 24.60 -14.82 -29.68
C LEU A 7 25.74 -15.59 -30.36
N LEU A 8 26.43 -14.98 -31.33
CA LEU A 8 27.59 -15.60 -31.97
C LEU A 8 28.68 -15.98 -30.96
N VAL A 9 29.02 -15.08 -30.03
CA VAL A 9 30.04 -15.34 -29.00
C VAL A 9 29.59 -16.44 -28.02
N LEU A 10 28.31 -16.44 -27.62
CA LEU A 10 27.73 -17.47 -26.76
C LEU A 10 27.86 -18.86 -27.37
N PHE A 11 27.52 -19.03 -28.66
CA PHE A 11 27.68 -20.32 -29.35
C PHE A 11 29.16 -20.65 -29.64
N THR A 12 30.01 -19.63 -29.85
CA THR A 12 31.44 -19.83 -30.15
C THR A 12 32.15 -20.56 -29.00
N PHE A 13 31.97 -20.12 -27.75
CA PHE A 13 32.63 -20.80 -26.63
C PHE A 13 32.22 -22.27 -26.50
N GLY A 14 30.93 -22.55 -26.60
CA GLY A 14 30.42 -23.92 -26.55
C GLY A 14 30.97 -24.79 -27.69
N ALA A 15 31.08 -24.22 -28.89
CA ALA A 15 31.68 -24.89 -30.04
C ALA A 15 33.18 -25.17 -29.80
N LEU A 16 33.94 -24.20 -29.27
CA LEU A 16 35.35 -24.38 -28.91
C LEU A 16 35.52 -25.46 -27.83
N CYS A 17 34.70 -25.42 -26.79
CA CYS A 17 34.64 -26.43 -25.74
C CYS A 17 34.43 -27.84 -26.31
N ARG A 18 33.52 -27.96 -27.28
CA ARG A 18 33.23 -29.21 -27.96
C ARG A 18 34.39 -29.65 -28.87
N LEU A 19 34.89 -28.78 -29.74
CA LEU A 19 35.96 -29.05 -30.71
C LEU A 19 37.34 -29.24 -30.03
N GLY A 20 37.53 -28.74 -28.82
CA GLY A 20 38.74 -28.96 -28.03
C GLY A 20 38.83 -30.36 -27.44
N ARG A 21 37.81 -31.22 -27.64
CA ARG A 21 37.84 -32.62 -27.22
C ARG A 21 38.71 -33.45 -28.14
N SER A 22 39.35 -34.46 -27.55
CA SER A 22 40.18 -35.43 -28.25
C SER A 22 39.39 -36.57 -28.90
N ASP A 23 38.05 -36.54 -28.87
CA ASP A 23 37.20 -37.59 -29.46
C ASP A 23 36.68 -37.22 -30.87
N PRO A 24 36.47 -38.20 -31.78
CA PRO A 24 35.97 -37.93 -33.13
C PRO A 24 34.53 -37.40 -33.18
N GLU A 25 33.72 -37.65 -32.14
CA GLU A 25 32.34 -37.15 -32.04
C GLU A 25 32.27 -35.63 -31.78
N ALA A 26 33.39 -35.01 -31.42
CA ALA A 26 33.53 -33.58 -31.22
C ALA A 26 33.07 -32.76 -32.44
N ALA A 27 33.37 -33.24 -33.65
CA ALA A 27 33.07 -32.53 -34.89
C ALA A 27 31.64 -32.76 -35.42
N VAL A 28 30.88 -33.70 -34.84
CA VAL A 28 29.50 -33.97 -35.25
C VAL A 28 28.54 -33.05 -34.50
N ILE A 29 27.77 -32.25 -35.25
CA ILE A 29 26.76 -31.32 -34.74
C ILE A 29 25.36 -31.89 -35.01
N ASP A 30 24.78 -32.53 -33.99
CA ASP A 30 23.40 -32.99 -33.95
C ASP A 30 22.56 -32.17 -32.93
N PHE A 31 21.28 -32.54 -32.73
CA PHE A 31 20.39 -31.86 -31.78
C PHE A 31 20.95 -31.82 -30.35
N THR A 32 21.54 -32.93 -29.89
CA THR A 32 22.16 -32.99 -28.57
C THR A 32 23.39 -32.10 -28.50
N ALA A 33 24.23 -32.11 -29.54
CA ALA A 33 25.41 -31.27 -29.63
C ALA A 33 25.08 -29.78 -29.59
N LEU A 34 24.02 -29.35 -30.29
CA LEU A 34 23.55 -27.96 -30.26
C LEU A 34 23.14 -27.54 -28.85
N PHE A 35 22.42 -28.40 -28.13
CA PHE A 35 22.08 -28.16 -26.73
C PHE A 35 23.34 -28.07 -25.85
N GLU A 36 24.29 -28.99 -25.99
CA GLU A 36 25.54 -28.99 -25.21
C GLU A 36 26.37 -27.71 -25.46
N ILE A 37 26.41 -27.23 -26.71
CA ILE A 37 27.07 -25.98 -27.10
C ILE A 37 26.37 -24.78 -26.44
N ALA A 38 25.04 -24.69 -26.58
CA ALA A 38 24.26 -23.60 -25.99
C ALA A 38 24.41 -23.57 -24.47
N ALA A 39 24.30 -24.72 -23.81
CA ALA A 39 24.44 -24.85 -22.36
C ALA A 39 25.84 -24.41 -21.89
N ALA A 40 26.92 -24.82 -22.57
CA ALA A 40 28.28 -24.39 -22.24
C ALA A 40 28.46 -22.86 -22.40
N GLY A 41 27.89 -22.26 -23.45
CA GLY A 41 27.89 -20.82 -23.66
C GLY A 41 27.13 -20.05 -22.56
N ILE A 42 25.96 -20.55 -22.16
CA ILE A 42 25.17 -20.00 -21.06
C ILE A 42 25.95 -20.09 -19.74
N LEU A 43 26.62 -21.20 -19.46
CA LEU A 43 27.45 -21.32 -18.27
C LEU A 43 28.58 -20.29 -18.25
N LEU A 44 29.33 -20.14 -19.36
CA LEU A 44 30.37 -19.12 -19.45
C LEU A 44 29.80 -17.72 -19.19
N THR A 45 28.69 -17.39 -19.87
CA THR A 45 28.01 -16.10 -19.73
C THR A 45 27.68 -15.82 -18.26
N SER A 46 27.11 -16.81 -17.55
CA SER A 46 26.76 -16.70 -16.13
C SER A 46 27.97 -16.34 -15.26
N PHE A 47 29.10 -17.04 -15.41
CA PHE A 47 30.28 -16.78 -14.58
C PHE A 47 30.98 -15.47 -14.93
N CYS A 48 31.08 -15.13 -16.22
CA CYS A 48 31.60 -13.82 -16.65
C CYS A 48 30.74 -12.68 -16.10
N ALA A 49 29.40 -12.83 -16.15
CA ALA A 49 28.48 -11.83 -15.62
C ALA A 49 28.62 -11.63 -14.11
N ILE A 50 28.75 -12.72 -13.33
CA ILE A 50 28.99 -12.65 -11.88
C ILE A 50 30.32 -11.93 -11.60
N LEU A 51 31.42 -12.33 -12.23
CA LEU A 51 32.74 -11.73 -12.01
C LEU A 51 32.76 -10.24 -12.34
N LEU A 52 32.13 -9.84 -13.44
CA LEU A 52 32.01 -8.44 -13.82
C LEU A 52 31.15 -7.64 -12.84
N LEU A 53 30.09 -8.25 -12.31
CA LEU A 53 29.23 -7.62 -11.29
C LEU A 53 29.97 -7.45 -9.96
N GLU A 54 30.73 -8.47 -9.52
CA GLU A 54 31.58 -8.40 -8.33
C GLU A 54 32.67 -7.31 -8.48
N ALA A 55 33.14 -7.08 -9.70
CA ALA A 55 34.08 -6.01 -10.04
C ALA A 55 33.40 -4.63 -10.24
N SER A 56 32.08 -4.52 -10.15
CA SER A 56 31.32 -3.29 -10.45
C SER A 56 31.60 -2.73 -11.86
N LYS A 57 31.73 -3.64 -12.84
CA LYS A 57 32.01 -3.37 -14.26
C LYS A 57 31.06 -4.14 -15.20
N PHE A 58 29.90 -4.56 -14.71
CA PHE A 58 28.95 -5.30 -15.54
C PHE A 58 28.35 -4.40 -16.63
N GLY A 59 28.22 -4.96 -17.83
CA GLY A 59 27.66 -4.29 -19.01
C GLY A 59 27.82 -5.17 -20.24
N LEU A 60 27.00 -4.96 -21.28
CA LEU A 60 26.96 -5.88 -22.42
C LEU A 60 28.28 -5.98 -23.17
N VAL A 61 28.96 -4.85 -23.39
CA VAL A 61 30.26 -4.82 -24.08
C VAL A 61 31.34 -5.48 -23.22
N ALA A 62 31.41 -5.14 -21.93
CA ALA A 62 32.35 -5.77 -20.99
C ALA A 62 32.15 -7.29 -20.91
N LEU A 63 30.89 -7.74 -20.92
CA LEU A 63 30.52 -9.16 -20.96
C LEU A 63 30.99 -9.83 -22.24
N ILE A 64 30.71 -9.25 -23.41
CA ILE A 64 31.17 -9.79 -24.70
C ILE A 64 32.71 -9.86 -24.75
N VAL A 65 33.41 -8.82 -24.29
CA VAL A 65 34.87 -8.79 -24.25
C VAL A 65 35.42 -9.85 -23.30
N CYS A 66 34.85 -9.99 -22.11
CA CYS A 66 35.23 -11.02 -21.15
C CYS A 66 35.03 -12.43 -21.73
N MET A 67 33.89 -12.67 -22.39
CA MET A 67 33.61 -13.95 -23.05
C MET A 67 34.56 -14.22 -24.22
N LEU A 68 34.88 -13.21 -25.03
CA LEU A 68 35.86 -13.32 -26.12
C LEU A 68 37.26 -13.63 -25.59
N PHE A 69 37.67 -13.00 -24.48
CA PHE A 69 38.92 -13.30 -23.81
C PHE A 69 38.96 -14.76 -23.32
N CYS A 70 37.86 -15.26 -22.72
CA CYS A 70 37.74 -16.67 -22.36
C CYS A 70 37.79 -17.60 -23.59
N CYS A 71 37.14 -17.23 -24.70
CA CYS A 71 37.21 -17.98 -25.95
C CYS A 71 38.64 -18.03 -26.50
N ALA A 72 39.34 -16.90 -26.56
CA ALA A 72 40.71 -16.81 -27.04
C ALA A 72 41.68 -17.60 -26.16
N SER A 73 41.53 -17.50 -24.83
CA SER A 73 42.31 -18.26 -23.86
C SER A 73 42.11 -19.76 -24.03
N PHE A 74 40.85 -20.21 -24.16
CA PHE A 74 40.53 -21.61 -24.38
C PHE A 74 41.03 -22.12 -25.73
N LEU A 75 40.88 -21.32 -26.79
CA LEU A 75 41.44 -21.61 -28.12
C LEU A 75 42.96 -21.76 -28.06
N GLY A 76 43.66 -20.89 -27.33
CA GLY A 76 45.10 -21.01 -27.11
C GLY A 76 45.48 -22.33 -26.42
N LEU A 77 44.79 -22.68 -25.34
CA LEU A 77 45.05 -23.90 -24.56
C LEU A 77 44.74 -25.19 -25.35
N ARG A 78 43.77 -25.16 -26.27
CA ARG A 78 43.29 -26.33 -27.02
C ARG A 78 43.52 -26.22 -28.52
N ARG A 79 44.41 -25.33 -28.96
CA ARG A 79 44.63 -24.97 -30.38
C ARG A 79 44.78 -26.18 -31.29
N ARG A 80 45.63 -27.14 -30.90
CA ARG A 80 45.92 -28.34 -31.69
C ARG A 80 44.67 -29.19 -31.93
N SER A 81 43.91 -29.49 -30.87
CA SER A 81 42.67 -30.28 -30.96
C SER A 81 41.57 -29.57 -31.74
N ILE A 82 41.42 -28.26 -31.52
CA ILE A 82 40.39 -27.45 -32.20
C ILE A 82 40.64 -27.39 -33.70
N ILE A 83 41.87 -27.06 -34.13
CA ILE A 83 42.23 -26.98 -35.56
C ILE A 83 42.00 -28.34 -36.24
N ALA A 84 42.39 -29.44 -35.59
CA ALA A 84 42.18 -30.78 -36.13
C ALA A 84 40.68 -31.08 -36.36
N ASN A 85 39.82 -30.71 -35.41
CA ASN A 85 38.39 -31.02 -35.49
C ASN A 85 37.57 -30.05 -36.36
N ILE A 86 38.03 -28.81 -36.59
CA ILE A 86 37.33 -27.83 -37.45
C ILE A 86 37.13 -28.37 -38.86
N SER A 87 38.17 -28.96 -39.44
CA SER A 87 38.13 -29.54 -40.79
C SER A 87 37.17 -30.73 -40.93
N ALA A 88 36.78 -31.33 -39.81
CA ALA A 88 35.95 -32.53 -39.74
C ALA A 88 34.48 -32.24 -39.38
N ILE A 89 34.06 -30.97 -39.29
CA ILE A 89 32.71 -30.59 -38.85
C ILE A 89 31.65 -31.19 -39.80
N ARG A 90 30.69 -31.93 -39.23
CA ARG A 90 29.54 -32.50 -39.96
C ARG A 90 28.23 -32.14 -39.27
N LEU A 91 27.31 -31.53 -40.01
CA LEU A 91 25.95 -31.22 -39.55
C LEU A 91 25.02 -32.42 -39.76
N ARG A 92 24.39 -32.91 -38.69
CA ARG A 92 23.45 -34.05 -38.71
C ARG A 92 22.09 -33.69 -38.15
N LEU A 93 21.45 -32.70 -38.78
CA LEU A 93 20.14 -32.15 -38.37
C LEU A 93 18.94 -32.75 -39.11
N GLN A 94 19.12 -33.89 -39.80
CA GLN A 94 18.01 -34.54 -40.50
C GLN A 94 16.83 -34.82 -39.53
N PRO A 95 15.61 -34.40 -39.90
CA PRO A 95 14.43 -34.63 -39.10
C PRO A 95 14.13 -36.13 -39.04
N ASP A 96 14.11 -36.67 -37.83
CA ASP A 96 13.54 -37.99 -37.54
C ASP A 96 12.25 -37.78 -36.72
N LEU A 97 11.40 -38.80 -36.63
CA LEU A 97 10.13 -38.70 -35.93
C LEU A 97 10.30 -38.16 -34.49
N PRO A 98 11.26 -38.64 -33.67
CA PRO A 98 11.50 -38.06 -32.35
C PRO A 98 11.86 -36.57 -32.36
N LYS A 99 12.73 -36.11 -33.27
CA LYS A 99 13.09 -34.69 -33.39
C LYS A 99 11.93 -33.84 -33.87
N ALA A 100 11.14 -34.33 -34.83
CA ALA A 100 9.94 -33.64 -35.31
C ALA A 100 8.89 -33.50 -34.19
N THR A 101 8.66 -34.57 -33.42
CA THR A 101 7.78 -34.52 -32.24
C THR A 101 8.31 -33.57 -31.17
N MET A 102 9.63 -33.57 -30.91
CA MET A 102 10.23 -32.63 -29.97
C MET A 102 10.05 -31.18 -30.43
N LEU A 103 10.19 -30.90 -31.73
CA LEU A 103 9.92 -29.57 -32.29
C LEU A 103 8.46 -29.16 -32.07
N LEU A 104 7.49 -30.06 -32.33
CA LEU A 104 6.08 -29.80 -32.05
C LEU A 104 5.82 -29.54 -30.55
N VAL A 105 6.46 -30.29 -29.66
CA VAL A 105 6.37 -30.06 -28.20
C VAL A 105 6.93 -28.68 -27.84
N LEU A 106 8.05 -28.25 -28.43
CA LEU A 106 8.63 -26.94 -28.19
C LEU A 106 7.77 -25.81 -28.75
N LEU A 107 7.20 -25.98 -29.95
CA LEU A 107 6.28 -25.01 -30.54
C LEU A 107 5.02 -24.85 -29.67
N GLY A 108 4.42 -25.97 -29.25
CA GLY A 108 3.31 -25.95 -28.29
C GLY A 108 3.71 -25.31 -26.96
N ALA A 109 4.93 -25.56 -26.49
CA ALA A 109 5.45 -24.94 -25.28
C ALA A 109 5.59 -23.41 -25.41
N VAL A 110 6.03 -22.90 -26.55
CA VAL A 110 6.09 -21.46 -26.85
C VAL A 110 4.69 -20.86 -26.83
N VAL A 111 3.70 -21.48 -27.47
CA VAL A 111 2.30 -21.00 -27.47
C VAL A 111 1.75 -20.87 -26.05
N LEU A 112 2.04 -21.82 -25.17
CA LEU A 112 1.56 -21.78 -23.77
C LEU A 112 2.29 -20.74 -22.88
N ARG A 113 3.44 -20.24 -23.34
CA ARG A 113 4.37 -19.40 -22.55
C ARG A 113 4.57 -18.01 -23.11
N PHE A 114 4.07 -17.72 -24.30
CA PHE A 114 4.21 -16.42 -24.93
C PHE A 114 2.89 -15.63 -24.91
N PRO A 115 2.93 -14.31 -24.69
CA PRO A 115 4.08 -13.53 -24.21
C PRO A 115 4.33 -13.74 -22.70
N PRO A 116 5.58 -13.59 -22.20
CA PRO A 116 5.86 -13.56 -20.77
C PRO A 116 5.36 -12.25 -20.14
N SER A 117 5.00 -12.30 -18.85
CA SER A 117 4.52 -11.11 -18.12
C SER A 117 5.68 -10.17 -17.82
N ASN A 118 5.47 -8.86 -18.02
CA ASN A 118 6.45 -7.85 -17.62
C ASN A 118 6.15 -7.33 -16.20
N TYR A 119 6.67 -8.04 -15.19
CA TYR A 119 6.37 -7.75 -13.78
C TYR A 119 7.32 -6.72 -13.20
N PHE A 120 7.03 -5.43 -13.41
CA PHE A 120 7.87 -4.31 -12.95
C PHE A 120 7.58 -3.85 -11.51
N ALA A 121 6.37 -4.14 -11.01
CA ALA A 121 5.89 -3.74 -9.69
C ALA A 121 6.70 -4.32 -8.54
N GLY A 122 7.12 -3.48 -7.58
CA GLY A 122 7.80 -3.89 -6.34
C GLY A 122 6.89 -4.60 -5.32
N GLY A 123 7.40 -4.81 -4.10
CA GLY A 123 6.65 -5.39 -2.97
C GLY A 123 6.56 -6.92 -2.92
N GLN A 124 6.99 -7.63 -3.96
CA GLN A 124 7.08 -9.10 -4.01
C GLN A 124 8.32 -9.55 -4.80
N ASP A 125 8.78 -10.79 -4.57
CA ASP A 125 10.02 -11.36 -5.12
C ASP A 125 10.22 -11.11 -6.62
N GLN A 126 9.19 -11.40 -7.43
CA GLN A 126 9.25 -11.29 -8.89
C GLN A 126 9.56 -9.86 -9.35
N GLY A 127 9.04 -8.85 -8.65
CA GLY A 127 9.31 -7.45 -8.90
C GLY A 127 10.71 -7.06 -8.50
N ILE A 128 11.16 -7.52 -7.33
CA ILE A 128 12.51 -7.28 -6.83
C ILE A 128 13.55 -7.81 -7.83
N TYR A 129 13.37 -9.04 -8.35
CA TYR A 129 14.28 -9.61 -9.35
C TYR A 129 14.36 -8.80 -10.65
N VAL A 130 13.22 -8.36 -11.19
CA VAL A 130 13.20 -7.53 -12.41
C VAL A 130 13.92 -6.21 -12.18
N ASN A 131 13.63 -5.55 -11.06
CA ASN A 131 14.22 -4.27 -10.70
C ASN A 131 15.73 -4.38 -10.39
N MET A 132 16.18 -5.45 -9.75
CA MET A 132 17.61 -5.78 -9.61
C MET A 132 18.28 -5.95 -10.98
N GLY A 133 17.65 -6.67 -11.90
CA GLY A 133 18.19 -6.85 -13.25
C GLY A 133 18.33 -5.53 -14.01
N ASN A 134 17.36 -4.64 -13.88
CA ASN A 134 17.44 -3.30 -14.48
C ASN A 134 18.55 -2.47 -13.83
N HIS A 135 18.68 -2.48 -12.49
CA HIS A 135 19.78 -1.81 -11.79
C HIS A 135 21.15 -2.27 -12.29
N PHE A 136 21.34 -3.59 -12.44
CA PHE A 136 22.60 -4.14 -12.95
C PHE A 136 22.86 -3.70 -14.39
N ALA A 137 21.83 -3.69 -15.24
CA ALA A 137 21.96 -3.25 -16.63
C ALA A 137 22.36 -1.77 -16.75
N LEU A 138 21.86 -0.91 -15.85
CA LEU A 138 22.10 0.53 -15.87
C LEU A 138 23.45 0.91 -15.23
N ASN A 139 23.74 0.35 -14.06
CA ASN A 139 24.85 0.81 -13.21
C ASN A 139 26.06 -0.13 -13.20
N GLY A 140 25.87 -1.40 -13.58
CA GLY A 140 26.97 -2.37 -13.65
C GLY A 140 27.51 -2.85 -12.30
N GLU A 141 26.83 -2.54 -11.20
CA GLU A 141 27.22 -2.86 -9.82
C GLU A 141 26.06 -3.42 -8.99
N VAL A 142 26.37 -4.03 -7.85
CA VAL A 142 25.37 -4.63 -6.94
C VAL A 142 24.67 -3.58 -6.09
N PHE A 143 25.48 -2.70 -5.50
CA PHE A 143 25.02 -1.76 -4.48
C PHE A 143 24.33 -0.58 -5.13
N VAL A 144 23.35 -0.03 -4.41
CA VAL A 144 22.69 1.21 -4.81
C VAL A 144 23.23 2.29 -3.90
N HIS A 145 23.74 3.36 -4.47
CA HIS A 145 24.28 4.48 -3.71
C HIS A 145 23.18 5.52 -3.55
N ASP A 146 22.83 5.80 -2.29
CA ASP A 146 21.90 6.84 -1.91
C ASP A 146 22.66 8.10 -1.52
N ASP A 147 22.51 9.13 -2.36
CA ASP A 147 23.12 10.43 -2.17
C ASP A 147 22.21 11.41 -1.39
N MET A 148 21.02 10.97 -0.99
CA MET A 148 20.11 11.76 -0.17
C MET A 148 20.73 12.23 1.15
N PRO A 149 21.51 11.43 1.92
CA PRO A 149 22.15 11.90 3.14
C PRO A 149 23.10 13.08 2.90
N GLN A 150 23.87 13.07 1.80
CA GLN A 150 24.78 14.16 1.41
C GLN A 150 23.97 15.39 0.97
N LEU A 151 22.92 15.17 0.15
CA LEU A 151 22.03 16.23 -0.31
C LEU A 151 21.33 16.94 0.86
N LEU A 152 20.95 16.17 1.87
CA LEU A 152 20.23 16.63 3.05
C LEU A 152 21.15 17.11 4.18
N HIS A 153 22.48 17.02 4.03
CA HIS A 153 23.43 17.41 5.07
C HIS A 153 23.31 18.89 5.47
N SER A 154 22.90 19.73 4.53
CA SER A 154 22.64 21.16 4.77
C SER A 154 21.38 21.43 5.62
N ASN A 155 20.53 20.42 5.83
CA ASN A 155 19.29 20.50 6.58
C ASN A 155 19.15 19.29 7.53
N GLU A 156 19.74 19.41 8.72
CA GLU A 156 19.79 18.35 9.74
C GLU A 156 18.41 17.78 10.09
N ARG A 157 17.36 18.62 10.08
CA ARG A 157 15.98 18.16 10.33
C ARG A 157 15.42 17.32 9.19
N LEU A 158 15.70 17.68 7.95
CA LEU A 158 15.26 16.90 6.78
C LEU A 158 16.06 15.61 6.68
N SER A 159 17.35 15.66 7.00
CA SER A 159 18.21 14.47 7.13
C SER A 159 17.70 13.54 8.23
N GLU A 160 17.38 14.06 9.42
CA GLU A 160 16.78 13.28 10.50
C GLU A 160 15.40 12.74 10.12
N PHE A 161 14.57 13.54 9.45
CA PHE A 161 13.27 13.09 8.97
C PHE A 161 13.40 11.98 7.94
N TYR A 162 14.29 12.13 6.95
CA TYR A 162 14.61 11.10 5.98
C TYR A 162 15.05 9.84 6.72
N ARG A 163 16.05 9.96 7.61
CA ARG A 163 16.58 8.91 8.48
C ARG A 163 15.52 8.21 9.32
N LYS A 164 14.52 8.94 9.82
CA LYS A 164 13.46 8.39 10.66
C LYS A 164 12.36 7.73 9.81
N HIS A 165 11.86 8.37 8.77
CA HIS A 165 10.60 7.93 8.12
C HIS A 165 10.82 7.06 6.90
N THR A 166 11.92 7.26 6.19
CA THR A 166 12.33 6.34 5.12
C THR A 166 12.95 5.07 5.74
N TYR A 167 13.64 5.17 6.88
CA TYR A 167 14.35 4.01 7.45
C TYR A 167 13.69 3.34 8.67
N SER A 168 12.67 3.91 9.34
CA SER A 168 12.10 3.34 10.59
C SER A 168 10.67 2.78 10.51
N GLY A 169 10.13 2.56 9.32
CA GLY A 169 8.71 2.25 9.12
C GLY A 169 8.22 0.84 9.49
N LEU A 170 9.09 -0.09 9.91
CA LEU A 170 8.72 -1.48 10.22
C LEU A 170 8.91 -1.80 11.71
N ASP A 171 8.03 -2.66 12.21
CA ASP A 171 7.95 -3.11 13.60
C ASP A 171 9.32 -3.64 14.06
N LYS A 172 9.74 -3.35 15.30
CA LYS A 172 11.06 -3.75 15.85
C LYS A 172 11.36 -5.26 15.77
N ARG A 173 10.36 -6.06 15.40
CA ARG A 173 10.43 -7.52 15.22
C ARG A 173 11.14 -7.96 13.92
N ASP A 174 11.31 -7.07 12.95
CA ASP A 174 11.95 -7.36 11.65
C ASP A 174 13.37 -6.73 11.52
N GLU A 175 13.93 -6.19 12.61
CA GLU A 175 15.31 -5.70 12.63
C GLU A 175 16.30 -6.88 12.58
N ILE A 176 17.08 -6.94 11.51
CA ILE A 176 18.17 -7.89 11.37
C ILE A 176 19.43 -7.23 11.95
N PRO A 177 20.30 -7.93 12.70
CA PRO A 177 21.42 -7.31 13.42
C PRO A 177 22.40 -6.49 12.57
N PHE A 178 22.44 -6.69 11.25
CA PHE A 178 23.41 -6.10 10.32
C PHE A 178 22.78 -5.29 9.17
N ALA A 179 21.45 -5.29 9.04
CA ALA A 179 20.75 -4.50 8.03
C ALA A 179 19.31 -4.23 8.47
N ARG A 180 18.70 -3.17 7.96
CA ARG A 180 17.29 -2.88 8.21
C ARG A 180 16.54 -2.70 6.89
N GLU A 181 15.34 -3.27 6.85
CA GLU A 181 14.52 -3.30 5.64
C GLU A 181 13.94 -1.90 5.37
N LEU A 182 14.26 -1.36 4.19
CA LEU A 182 13.76 -0.07 3.69
C LEU A 182 12.44 -0.27 2.94
N LEU A 183 12.46 -1.21 1.99
CA LEU A 183 11.31 -1.70 1.25
C LEU A 183 11.38 -3.21 1.26
N PRO A 184 10.26 -3.95 1.08
CA PRO A 184 10.29 -5.38 0.86
C PRO A 184 11.34 -5.76 -0.19
N GLY A 185 12.41 -6.42 0.27
CA GLY A 185 13.53 -6.85 -0.57
C GLY A 185 14.62 -5.83 -0.90
N LEU A 186 14.63 -4.66 -0.28
CA LEU A 186 15.70 -3.67 -0.34
C LEU A 186 16.08 -3.23 1.09
N TYR A 187 17.34 -3.40 1.44
CA TYR A 187 17.85 -3.13 2.79
C TYR A 187 18.89 -2.03 2.76
N PHE A 188 19.11 -1.33 3.86
CA PHE A 188 20.30 -0.48 4.01
C PHE A 188 21.31 -1.13 4.94
N ASP A 189 22.58 -0.80 4.72
CA ASP A 189 23.70 -1.23 5.56
C ASP A 189 23.75 -0.41 6.86
N HIS A 190 23.80 -1.07 8.03
CA HIS A 190 23.90 -0.39 9.32
C HIS A 190 25.22 0.38 9.48
N GLU A 191 26.30 -0.07 8.83
CA GLU A 191 27.62 0.57 8.90
C GLU A 191 27.74 1.75 7.93
N ASN A 192 26.97 1.74 6.84
CA ASN A 192 26.95 2.80 5.84
C ASN A 192 25.54 3.09 5.33
N SER A 193 24.89 4.09 5.92
CA SER A 193 23.51 4.49 5.60
C SER A 193 23.28 4.98 4.17
N SER A 194 24.34 5.24 3.38
CA SER A 194 24.25 5.62 1.96
C SER A 194 24.26 4.44 1.00
N ILE A 195 24.27 3.19 1.48
CA ILE A 195 24.29 2.01 0.62
C ILE A 195 23.01 1.20 0.81
N PHE A 196 22.26 1.00 -0.28
CA PHE A 196 21.20 0.00 -0.32
C PHE A 196 21.65 -1.31 -0.98
N VAL A 197 21.14 -2.39 -0.44
CA VAL A 197 21.53 -3.76 -0.73
C VAL A 197 20.26 -4.54 -1.10
N PRO A 198 20.09 -4.90 -2.38
CA PRO A 198 18.99 -5.75 -2.80
C PRO A 198 19.07 -7.14 -2.16
N GLN A 199 17.90 -7.75 -1.93
CA GLN A 199 17.81 -8.98 -1.14
C GLN A 199 18.47 -10.20 -1.80
N PHE A 200 18.16 -10.50 -3.07
CA PHE A 200 18.39 -11.85 -3.58
C PHE A 200 19.78 -12.12 -4.17
N TYR A 201 20.05 -13.40 -4.44
CA TYR A 201 21.20 -13.84 -5.22
C TYR A 201 21.16 -13.34 -6.66
N HIS A 202 22.33 -13.07 -7.23
CA HIS A 202 22.43 -12.17 -8.39
C HIS A 202 22.35 -12.83 -9.77
N LEU A 203 22.50 -14.16 -9.92
CA LEU A 203 22.58 -14.74 -11.27
C LEU A 203 21.25 -14.70 -12.04
N HIS A 204 20.11 -14.93 -11.38
CA HIS A 204 18.80 -14.76 -12.01
C HIS A 204 18.59 -13.32 -12.49
N PRO A 205 18.74 -12.29 -11.62
CA PRO A 205 18.64 -10.90 -12.08
C PRO A 205 19.71 -10.49 -13.10
N LEU A 206 20.91 -11.09 -13.11
CA LEU A 206 21.90 -10.86 -14.18
C LEU A 206 21.41 -11.35 -15.54
N TRP A 207 20.71 -12.48 -15.63
CA TRP A 207 20.10 -12.92 -16.89
C TRP A 207 18.95 -12.01 -17.33
N LEU A 208 18.19 -11.47 -16.37
CA LEU A 208 17.22 -10.40 -16.64
C LEU A 208 17.92 -9.13 -17.16
N ALA A 209 19.06 -8.74 -16.57
CA ALA A 209 19.89 -7.60 -17.00
C ALA A 209 20.43 -7.80 -18.43
N ILE A 210 20.90 -9.00 -18.77
CA ILE A 210 21.32 -9.33 -20.13
C ILE A 210 20.13 -9.18 -21.10
N SER A 211 18.93 -9.65 -20.71
CA SER A 211 17.71 -9.46 -21.51
C SER A 211 17.39 -7.99 -21.72
N HIS A 212 17.48 -7.17 -20.66
CA HIS A 212 17.31 -5.72 -20.73
C HIS A 212 18.29 -5.10 -21.74
N LEU A 213 19.58 -5.44 -21.64
CA LEU A 213 20.63 -4.89 -22.51
C LEU A 213 20.48 -5.30 -23.98
N LEU A 214 19.87 -6.47 -24.24
CA LEU A 214 19.69 -7.02 -25.59
C LEU A 214 18.39 -6.56 -26.26
N PHE A 215 17.30 -6.50 -25.50
CA PHE A 215 15.94 -6.33 -26.02
C PHE A 215 15.22 -5.09 -25.47
N GLY A 216 15.87 -4.33 -24.58
CA GLY A 216 15.32 -3.16 -23.91
C GLY A 216 14.56 -3.50 -22.62
N GLU A 217 14.33 -2.47 -21.82
CA GLU A 217 13.71 -2.52 -20.49
C GLU A 217 12.31 -3.17 -20.46
N ALA A 218 11.50 -2.96 -21.51
CA ALA A 218 10.17 -3.55 -21.62
C ALA A 218 10.19 -5.08 -21.78
N ASN A 219 11.35 -5.65 -22.09
CA ASN A 219 11.55 -7.04 -22.49
C ASN A 219 12.49 -7.79 -21.54
N THR A 220 12.71 -7.27 -20.34
CA THR A 220 13.58 -7.86 -19.30
C THR A 220 13.22 -9.31 -18.98
N THR A 221 11.93 -9.68 -19.01
CA THR A 221 11.47 -11.04 -18.69
C THR A 221 11.50 -12.02 -19.87
N LEU A 222 11.81 -11.58 -21.09
CA LEU A 222 11.86 -12.46 -22.28
C LEU A 222 12.82 -13.64 -22.09
N ILE A 223 13.90 -13.47 -21.32
CA ILE A 223 14.89 -14.50 -21.06
C ILE A 223 14.33 -15.75 -20.34
N LEU A 224 13.18 -15.64 -19.67
CA LEU A 224 12.54 -16.79 -19.01
C LEU A 224 12.02 -17.82 -20.01
N LEU A 225 11.59 -17.38 -21.19
CA LEU A 225 11.14 -18.27 -22.25
C LEU A 225 12.24 -19.26 -22.68
N PRO A 226 13.44 -18.83 -23.14
CA PRO A 226 14.49 -19.76 -23.49
C PRO A 226 14.93 -20.62 -22.31
N PHE A 227 14.98 -20.12 -21.07
CA PHE A 227 15.27 -20.96 -19.89
C PHE A 227 14.20 -22.04 -19.66
N SER A 228 12.92 -21.72 -19.85
CA SER A 228 11.84 -22.72 -19.74
C SER A 228 11.91 -23.79 -20.84
N LEU A 229 12.31 -23.41 -22.06
CA LEU A 229 12.54 -24.36 -23.14
C LEU A 229 13.77 -25.22 -22.84
N LEU A 230 14.83 -24.64 -22.25
CA LEU A 230 15.98 -25.39 -21.77
C LEU A 230 15.58 -26.41 -20.69
N CYS A 231 14.64 -26.10 -19.79
CA CYS A 231 14.10 -27.11 -18.86
C CYS A 231 13.47 -28.30 -19.60
N ILE A 232 12.64 -28.04 -20.63
CA ILE A 232 11.94 -29.08 -21.41
C ILE A 232 12.96 -29.94 -22.17
N VAL A 233 13.94 -29.32 -22.83
CA VAL A 233 15.01 -30.03 -23.55
C VAL A 233 15.88 -30.81 -22.56
N SER A 234 16.21 -30.24 -21.41
CA SER A 234 16.99 -30.91 -20.37
C SER A 234 16.25 -32.12 -19.80
N VAL A 235 14.94 -32.03 -19.59
CA VAL A 235 14.10 -33.16 -19.18
C VAL A 235 14.08 -34.25 -20.25
N TYR A 236 13.90 -33.90 -21.52
CA TYR A 236 13.97 -34.84 -22.63
C TYR A 236 15.30 -35.60 -22.62
N LEU A 237 16.41 -34.86 -22.59
CA LEU A 237 17.76 -35.41 -22.66
C LEU A 237 18.12 -36.22 -21.40
N LEU A 238 17.82 -35.71 -20.21
CA LEU A 238 18.06 -36.42 -18.95
C LEU A 238 17.27 -37.73 -18.90
N ALA A 239 15.98 -37.70 -19.21
CA ALA A 239 15.14 -38.91 -19.21
C ALA A 239 15.63 -39.93 -20.25
N LYS A 240 16.01 -39.47 -21.45
CA LYS A 240 16.58 -40.32 -22.49
C LYS A 240 17.91 -40.95 -22.05
N THR A 241 18.83 -40.16 -21.49
CA THR A 241 20.14 -40.61 -20.99
C THR A 241 20.00 -41.58 -19.81
N LEU A 242 19.09 -41.32 -18.88
CA LEU A 242 18.86 -42.24 -17.76
C LEU A 242 18.27 -43.56 -18.24
N THR A 243 17.20 -43.51 -19.05
CA THR A 243 16.37 -44.69 -19.35
C THR A 243 16.76 -45.43 -20.63
N GLY A 244 17.55 -44.80 -21.50
CA GLY A 244 17.86 -45.27 -22.85
C GLY A 244 16.71 -45.15 -23.86
N SER A 245 15.59 -44.50 -23.50
CA SER A 245 14.38 -44.45 -24.32
C SER A 245 14.01 -43.03 -24.74
N SER A 246 14.01 -42.78 -26.06
CA SER A 246 13.49 -41.54 -26.63
C SER A 246 11.99 -41.34 -26.34
N ALA A 247 11.22 -42.42 -26.20
CA ALA A 247 9.80 -42.33 -25.87
C ALA A 247 9.57 -41.79 -24.45
N VAL A 248 10.36 -42.25 -23.47
CA VAL A 248 10.29 -41.71 -22.09
C VAL A 248 10.69 -40.24 -22.08
N GLY A 249 11.72 -39.88 -22.85
CA GLY A 249 12.12 -38.48 -23.04
C GLY A 249 11.00 -37.61 -23.59
N LEU A 250 10.36 -38.03 -24.68
CA LEU A 250 9.27 -37.28 -25.32
C LEU A 250 8.04 -37.15 -24.42
N ILE A 251 7.63 -38.23 -23.74
CA ILE A 251 6.52 -38.19 -22.79
C ILE A 251 6.82 -37.21 -21.65
N SER A 252 8.03 -37.27 -21.08
CA SER A 252 8.45 -36.35 -20.01
C SER A 252 8.45 -34.89 -20.47
N ALA A 253 8.97 -34.64 -21.67
CA ALA A 253 9.01 -33.31 -22.27
C ALA A 253 7.60 -32.77 -22.55
N ALA A 254 6.71 -33.59 -23.11
CA ALA A 254 5.32 -33.21 -23.37
C ALA A 254 4.56 -32.91 -22.07
N MET A 255 4.73 -33.74 -21.04
CA MET A 255 4.13 -33.52 -19.72
C MET A 255 4.62 -32.20 -19.09
N LEU A 256 5.92 -31.91 -19.14
CA LEU A 256 6.46 -30.64 -18.60
C LEU A 256 6.08 -29.43 -19.46
N ALA A 257 6.01 -29.59 -20.79
CA ALA A 257 5.59 -28.55 -21.72
C ALA A 257 4.15 -28.11 -21.46
N ALA A 258 3.24 -29.07 -21.23
CA ALA A 258 1.83 -28.83 -20.92
C ALA A 258 1.55 -28.54 -19.44
N ASN A 259 2.55 -28.67 -18.54
CA ASN A 259 2.33 -28.54 -17.11
C ASN A 259 1.95 -27.11 -16.71
N PRO A 260 0.83 -26.89 -15.98
CA PRO A 260 0.37 -25.53 -15.67
C PRO A 260 1.30 -24.76 -14.74
N ALA A 261 1.96 -25.42 -13.77
CA ALA A 261 2.92 -24.72 -12.89
C ALA A 261 4.14 -24.24 -13.67
N HIS A 262 4.77 -25.14 -14.44
CA HIS A 262 5.95 -24.78 -15.22
C HIS A 262 5.63 -23.76 -16.31
N SER A 263 4.47 -23.86 -16.95
CA SER A 263 4.01 -22.87 -17.93
C SER A 263 3.74 -21.50 -17.29
N TYR A 264 3.21 -21.46 -16.07
CA TYR A 264 3.00 -20.22 -15.31
C TYR A 264 4.34 -19.56 -14.93
N PHE A 265 5.27 -20.31 -14.32
CA PHE A 265 6.58 -19.77 -13.89
C PHE A 265 7.55 -19.47 -15.03
N ALA A 266 7.29 -19.97 -16.25
CA ALA A 266 7.98 -19.52 -17.45
C ALA A 266 7.64 -18.07 -17.83
N LYS A 267 6.53 -17.52 -17.29
CA LYS A 267 6.03 -16.17 -17.55
C LYS A 267 6.14 -15.24 -16.33
N PHE A 268 6.55 -15.77 -15.18
CA PHE A 268 6.55 -15.07 -13.90
C PHE A 268 8.01 -14.96 -13.39
N PRO A 269 8.59 -13.75 -13.21
CA PRO A 269 10.03 -13.54 -13.11
C PRO A 269 10.66 -13.88 -11.75
N VAL A 270 10.38 -15.08 -11.26
CA VAL A 270 11.03 -15.69 -10.11
C VAL A 270 12.17 -16.61 -10.55
N SER A 271 13.10 -16.91 -9.63
CA SER A 271 14.33 -17.63 -9.90
C SER A 271 14.16 -19.13 -10.22
N GLU A 272 12.97 -19.69 -10.02
CA GLU A 272 12.67 -21.12 -10.19
C GLU A 272 12.97 -21.66 -11.58
N THR A 273 12.59 -20.96 -12.64
CA THR A 273 12.78 -21.44 -14.01
C THR A 273 14.26 -21.51 -14.37
N VAL A 274 15.03 -20.48 -14.01
CA VAL A 274 16.47 -20.40 -14.26
C VAL A 274 17.22 -21.42 -13.40
N ALA A 275 16.89 -21.52 -12.11
CA ALA A 275 17.49 -22.49 -11.21
C ALA A 275 17.19 -23.93 -11.65
N GLY A 276 15.94 -24.20 -12.02
CA GLY A 276 15.50 -25.49 -12.52
C GLY A 276 16.24 -25.89 -13.80
N ALA A 277 16.44 -24.96 -14.73
CA ALA A 277 17.23 -25.20 -15.94
C ALA A 277 18.68 -25.60 -15.58
N PHE A 278 19.35 -24.85 -14.71
CA PHE A 278 20.72 -25.16 -14.30
C PHE A 278 20.81 -26.51 -13.57
N VAL A 279 19.89 -26.83 -12.66
CA VAL A 279 19.85 -28.11 -11.96
C VAL A 279 19.62 -29.28 -12.93
N LEU A 280 18.70 -29.13 -13.89
CA LEU A 280 18.42 -30.16 -14.89
C LEU A 280 19.58 -30.35 -15.87
N ILE A 281 20.21 -29.27 -16.32
CA ILE A 281 21.45 -29.30 -17.11
C ILE A 281 22.56 -30.01 -16.32
N ALA A 282 22.71 -29.71 -15.03
CA ALA A 282 23.71 -30.32 -14.16
C ALA A 282 23.51 -31.83 -14.03
N PHE A 283 22.27 -32.28 -13.84
CA PHE A 283 21.94 -33.71 -13.81
C PHE A 283 22.11 -34.37 -15.17
N TYR A 284 21.74 -33.70 -16.26
CA TYR A 284 21.99 -34.20 -17.62
C TYR A 284 23.48 -34.43 -17.83
N PHE A 285 24.33 -33.43 -17.56
CA PHE A 285 25.77 -33.54 -17.73
C PHE A 285 26.39 -34.58 -16.78
N PHE A 286 25.89 -34.70 -15.55
CA PHE A 286 26.33 -35.75 -14.64
C PHE A 286 26.02 -37.15 -15.19
N ALA A 287 24.81 -37.35 -15.71
CA ALA A 287 24.41 -38.61 -16.32
C ALA A 287 25.20 -38.87 -17.63
N ARG A 288 25.45 -37.84 -18.43
CA ARG A 288 26.24 -37.90 -19.67
C ARG A 288 27.70 -38.24 -19.42
N ALA A 289 28.27 -37.75 -18.32
CA ALA A 289 29.63 -38.10 -17.89
C ALA A 289 29.79 -39.59 -17.56
N HIS A 290 28.68 -40.28 -17.25
CA HIS A 290 28.69 -41.72 -17.06
C HIS A 290 28.77 -42.49 -18.38
N GLU A 291 28.09 -42.00 -19.43
CA GLU A 291 28.08 -42.63 -20.76
C GLU A 291 29.35 -42.33 -21.57
N LYS A 292 29.91 -41.12 -21.40
CA LYS A 292 31.00 -40.60 -22.22
C LYS A 292 32.28 -40.45 -21.39
N ASN A 293 32.63 -39.22 -21.01
CA ASN A 293 33.91 -38.91 -20.37
C ASN A 293 33.75 -37.92 -19.19
N SER A 294 34.82 -37.73 -18.43
CA SER A 294 34.83 -36.88 -17.22
C SER A 294 34.72 -35.38 -17.49
N TYR A 295 34.90 -34.91 -18.74
CA TYR A 295 34.73 -33.49 -19.09
C TYR A 295 33.31 -32.98 -18.74
N TYR A 296 32.31 -33.82 -18.94
CA TYR A 296 30.93 -33.50 -18.57
C TYR A 296 30.73 -33.35 -17.05
N LEU A 297 31.61 -33.90 -16.20
CA LEU A 297 31.58 -33.61 -14.76
C LEU A 297 31.94 -32.15 -14.49
N THR A 298 32.89 -31.57 -15.23
CA THR A 298 33.21 -30.15 -15.11
C THR A 298 32.01 -29.28 -15.50
N LEU A 299 31.37 -29.57 -16.63
CA LEU A 299 30.14 -28.85 -17.03
C LEU A 299 28.99 -29.04 -16.03
N SER A 300 28.87 -30.23 -15.43
CA SER A 300 27.90 -30.49 -14.37
C SER A 300 28.19 -29.67 -13.11
N ALA A 301 29.45 -29.57 -12.69
CA ALA A 301 29.86 -28.76 -11.54
C ALA A 301 29.60 -27.28 -11.79
N LEU A 302 29.95 -26.77 -12.97
CA LEU A 302 29.65 -25.40 -13.40
C LEU A 302 28.14 -25.12 -13.42
N ALA A 303 27.32 -26.07 -13.88
CA ALA A 303 25.86 -25.92 -13.87
C ALA A 303 25.26 -25.92 -12.45
N PHE A 304 25.75 -26.77 -11.53
CA PHE A 304 25.39 -26.67 -10.11
C PHE A 304 25.89 -25.36 -9.49
N GLY A 305 27.09 -24.91 -9.85
CA GLY A 305 27.63 -23.61 -9.43
C GLY A 305 26.70 -22.47 -9.85
N ALA A 306 26.29 -22.43 -11.12
CA ALA A 306 25.30 -21.47 -11.60
C ALA A 306 23.99 -21.55 -10.80
N ALA A 307 23.50 -22.75 -10.47
CA ALA A 307 22.33 -22.89 -9.60
C ALA A 307 22.54 -22.29 -8.20
N PHE A 308 23.73 -22.45 -7.60
CA PHE A 308 24.08 -21.86 -6.29
C PHE A 308 24.03 -20.32 -6.33
N PHE A 309 24.54 -19.72 -7.40
CA PHE A 309 24.47 -18.27 -7.62
C PHE A 309 23.08 -17.77 -8.02
N THR A 310 22.15 -18.68 -8.35
CA THR A 310 20.76 -18.34 -8.71
C THR A 310 19.84 -18.36 -7.49
N ARG A 311 20.04 -19.31 -6.56
CA ARG A 311 19.19 -19.48 -5.37
C ARG A 311 19.98 -19.95 -4.15
N ILE A 312 19.66 -19.35 -3.01
CA ILE A 312 20.27 -19.67 -1.72
C ILE A 312 20.03 -21.13 -1.28
N SER A 313 18.99 -21.80 -1.79
CA SER A 313 18.71 -23.23 -1.51
C SER A 313 19.81 -24.18 -2.02
N GLY A 314 20.83 -23.67 -2.73
CA GLY A 314 22.01 -24.43 -3.15
C GLY A 314 22.69 -25.24 -2.05
N PHE A 315 22.69 -24.77 -0.79
CA PHE A 315 23.27 -25.55 0.32
C PHE A 315 22.49 -26.85 0.58
N MET A 316 21.16 -26.86 0.39
CA MET A 316 20.35 -28.08 0.51
C MET A 316 20.72 -29.08 -0.57
N ILE A 317 20.93 -28.60 -1.80
CA ILE A 317 21.39 -29.43 -2.92
C ILE A 317 22.74 -30.08 -2.58
N LEU A 318 23.67 -29.29 -2.03
CA LEU A 318 24.99 -29.79 -1.62
C LEU A 318 24.90 -30.85 -0.51
N CYS A 319 24.11 -30.59 0.55
CA CYS A 319 23.84 -31.54 1.64
C CYS A 319 23.23 -32.86 1.14
N CYS A 320 22.47 -32.83 0.05
CA CYS A 320 21.85 -34.03 -0.52
C CYS A 320 22.80 -34.80 -1.47
N ILE A 321 23.62 -34.08 -2.23
CA ILE A 321 24.50 -34.66 -3.25
C ILE A 321 25.78 -35.24 -2.64
N LEU A 322 26.42 -34.54 -1.70
CA LEU A 322 27.72 -34.94 -1.16
C LEU A 322 27.72 -36.31 -0.48
N PRO A 323 26.75 -36.69 0.39
CA PRO A 323 26.74 -38.02 0.99
C PRO A 323 26.60 -39.14 -0.05
N GLY A 324 25.72 -38.96 -1.05
CA GLY A 324 25.56 -39.90 -2.14
C GLY A 324 26.82 -40.02 -3.00
N LEU A 325 27.52 -38.91 -3.22
CA LEU A 325 28.78 -38.88 -3.95
C LEU A 325 29.92 -39.53 -3.15
N ALA A 326 30.03 -39.24 -1.86
CA ALA A 326 31.00 -39.83 -0.93
C ALA A 326 30.86 -41.36 -0.87
N LEU A 327 29.63 -41.86 -0.70
CA LEU A 327 29.33 -43.30 -0.77
C LEU A 327 29.83 -43.93 -2.08
N ARG A 328 29.68 -43.23 -3.21
CA ARG A 328 30.17 -43.73 -4.50
C ARG A 328 31.68 -43.62 -4.66
N ILE A 329 32.31 -42.56 -4.14
CA ILE A 329 33.76 -42.42 -4.12
C ILE A 329 34.38 -43.59 -3.35
N CYS A 330 33.83 -43.95 -2.17
CA CYS A 330 34.27 -45.10 -1.39
C CYS A 330 34.18 -46.44 -2.14
N GLN A 331 33.31 -46.59 -3.14
CA GLN A 331 33.10 -47.86 -3.85
C GLN A 331 33.98 -48.02 -5.10
N LEU A 332 34.56 -46.91 -5.57
CA LEU A 332 35.33 -46.81 -6.80
C LEU A 332 36.81 -46.67 -6.49
N SER A 333 37.66 -47.03 -7.44
CA SER A 333 39.11 -46.86 -7.35
C SER A 333 39.69 -46.20 -8.61
N GLY A 334 40.94 -45.73 -8.52
CA GLY A 334 41.70 -45.20 -9.64
C GLY A 334 41.16 -43.89 -10.22
N ALA A 335 41.21 -43.74 -11.55
CA ALA A 335 40.86 -42.50 -12.25
C ALA A 335 39.40 -42.08 -12.06
N ARG A 336 38.48 -43.04 -11.89
CA ARG A 336 37.04 -42.75 -11.73
C ARG A 336 36.72 -42.16 -10.36
N ALA A 337 37.32 -42.70 -9.30
CA ALA A 337 37.19 -42.14 -7.94
C ALA A 337 37.79 -40.74 -7.88
N ARG A 338 38.99 -40.54 -8.48
CA ARG A 338 39.62 -39.21 -8.58
C ARG A 338 38.75 -38.20 -9.32
N SER A 339 38.15 -38.58 -10.45
CA SER A 339 37.27 -37.67 -11.20
C SER A 339 36.05 -37.23 -10.40
N LEU A 340 35.45 -38.13 -9.60
CA LEU A 340 34.33 -37.80 -8.72
C LEU A 340 34.76 -37.00 -7.50
N LEU A 341 35.96 -37.23 -6.97
CA LEU A 341 36.56 -36.38 -5.93
C LEU A 341 36.75 -34.95 -6.46
N PHE A 342 37.37 -34.77 -7.62
CA PHE A 342 37.54 -33.43 -8.22
C PHE A 342 36.20 -32.77 -8.54
N PHE A 343 35.20 -33.54 -8.97
CA PHE A 343 33.84 -33.04 -9.11
C PHE A 343 33.26 -32.57 -7.77
N ALA A 344 33.40 -33.36 -6.70
CA ALA A 344 32.95 -32.99 -5.35
C ALA A 344 33.64 -31.71 -4.85
N LEU A 345 34.97 -31.65 -4.98
CA LEU A 345 35.76 -30.49 -4.57
C LEU A 345 35.42 -29.25 -5.40
N GLY A 346 35.19 -29.43 -6.71
CA GLY A 346 34.71 -28.35 -7.59
C GLY A 346 33.34 -27.82 -7.16
N LEU A 347 32.40 -28.70 -6.80
CA LEU A 347 31.10 -28.29 -6.24
C LEU A 347 31.26 -27.51 -4.94
N VAL A 348 32.11 -27.99 -4.02
CA VAL A 348 32.36 -27.33 -2.74
C VAL A 348 33.05 -25.98 -2.94
N ALA A 349 33.99 -25.87 -3.87
CA ALA A 349 34.67 -24.62 -4.21
C ALA A 349 33.69 -23.59 -4.81
N LEU A 350 32.85 -24.01 -5.77
CA LEU A 350 31.82 -23.15 -6.36
C LEU A 350 30.77 -22.74 -5.33
N PHE A 351 30.38 -23.63 -4.42
CA PHE A 351 29.50 -23.31 -3.31
C PHE A 351 30.17 -22.33 -2.33
N ALA A 352 31.45 -22.53 -2.00
CA ALA A 352 32.19 -21.63 -1.12
C ALA A 352 32.31 -20.23 -1.72
N TRP A 353 32.56 -20.13 -3.03
CA TRP A 353 32.52 -18.84 -3.74
C TRP A 353 31.12 -18.24 -3.71
N SER A 354 30.07 -19.01 -4.01
CA SER A 354 28.68 -18.55 -3.91
C SER A 354 28.29 -18.11 -2.49
N PHE A 355 28.77 -18.80 -1.46
CA PHE A 355 28.54 -18.48 -0.05
C PHE A 355 29.24 -17.17 0.33
N TYR A 356 30.51 -17.02 -0.05
CA TYR A 356 31.24 -15.76 0.12
C TYR A 356 30.56 -14.61 -0.62
N HIS A 357 30.14 -14.84 -1.87
CA HIS A 357 29.39 -13.89 -2.66
C HIS A 357 28.11 -13.46 -1.94
N GLY A 358 27.33 -14.40 -1.44
CA GLY A 358 26.13 -14.12 -0.65
C GLY A 358 26.43 -13.30 0.60
N LEU A 359 27.45 -13.65 1.37
CA LEU A 359 27.85 -12.93 2.59
C LEU A 359 28.42 -11.53 2.33
N LYS A 360 28.92 -11.25 1.12
CA LYS A 360 29.51 -9.96 0.76
C LYS A 360 28.56 -9.04 0.01
N PHE A 361 27.87 -9.57 -1.01
CA PHE A 361 27.08 -8.79 -1.95
C PHE A 361 25.57 -8.89 -1.69
N SER A 362 25.09 -9.94 -1.00
CA SER A 362 23.67 -10.16 -0.66
C SER A 362 23.54 -10.44 0.85
N PHE A 363 24.32 -9.71 1.65
CA PHE A 363 24.51 -10.02 3.07
C PHE A 363 23.23 -9.94 3.91
N PRO A 364 22.25 -9.02 3.68
CA PRO A 364 21.04 -8.97 4.47
C PRO A 364 20.27 -10.29 4.42
N TYR A 365 20.10 -10.80 3.19
CA TYR A 365 19.38 -12.04 2.91
C TYR A 365 20.19 -13.27 3.30
N SER A 366 21.45 -13.32 2.89
CA SER A 366 22.31 -14.49 3.09
C SER A 366 22.55 -14.73 4.56
N ARG A 367 22.94 -13.69 5.31
CA ARG A 367 23.18 -13.83 6.74
C ARG A 367 21.89 -14.19 7.49
N HIS A 368 20.74 -13.61 7.16
CA HIS A 368 19.46 -13.96 7.80
C HIS A 368 19.08 -15.42 7.58
N ILE A 369 19.09 -15.89 6.32
CA ILE A 369 18.71 -17.26 5.99
C ILE A 369 19.70 -18.26 6.59
N TYR A 370 21.00 -18.00 6.49
CA TYR A 370 22.00 -18.89 7.08
C TYR A 370 21.95 -18.87 8.60
N TYR A 371 21.76 -17.71 9.23
CA TYR A 371 21.60 -17.63 10.69
C TYR A 371 20.39 -18.42 11.17
N GLU A 372 19.23 -18.32 10.51
CA GLU A 372 18.04 -19.08 10.87
C GLU A 372 18.22 -20.60 10.73
N ASN A 373 19.07 -21.06 9.79
CA ASN A 373 19.24 -22.48 9.48
C ASN A 373 20.52 -23.12 10.05
N LEU A 374 21.54 -22.34 10.45
CA LEU A 374 22.87 -22.80 10.88
C LEU A 374 23.23 -22.31 12.29
N LYS A 375 22.28 -22.19 13.24
CA LYS A 375 22.45 -21.70 14.64
C LYS A 375 23.40 -22.52 15.54
N ILE A 376 24.51 -23.04 15.03
CA ILE A 376 25.39 -23.97 15.72
C ILE A 376 26.49 -23.23 16.51
N THR A 377 27.01 -22.08 16.04
CA THR A 377 28.23 -21.47 16.61
C THR A 377 28.15 -19.99 17.00
N GLY A 378 26.99 -19.34 16.98
CA GLY A 378 26.85 -17.92 17.32
C GLY A 378 27.44 -16.95 16.26
N ASP A 379 28.59 -17.27 15.67
CA ASP A 379 29.20 -16.61 14.51
C ASP A 379 28.95 -17.39 13.19
N ILE A 380 28.42 -16.69 12.19
CA ILE A 380 28.04 -17.22 10.88
C ILE A 380 29.25 -17.53 9.99
N TYR A 381 30.35 -16.78 10.12
CA TYR A 381 31.56 -17.03 9.35
C TYR A 381 32.21 -18.34 9.81
N THR A 382 32.32 -18.53 11.12
CA THR A 382 32.75 -19.79 11.72
C THR A 382 31.83 -20.95 11.32
N ALA A 383 30.50 -20.79 11.42
CA ALA A 383 29.55 -21.81 10.99
C ALA A 383 29.73 -22.18 9.50
N GLY A 384 29.92 -21.18 8.65
CA GLY A 384 30.17 -21.34 7.21
C GLY A 384 31.49 -22.06 6.92
N ILE A 385 32.58 -21.66 7.59
CA ILE A 385 33.89 -22.31 7.46
C ILE A 385 33.81 -23.77 7.92
N LEU A 386 33.18 -24.04 9.07
CA LEU A 386 32.96 -25.40 9.55
C LEU A 386 32.12 -26.22 8.56
N PHE A 387 31.08 -25.62 7.98
CA PHE A 387 30.23 -26.27 6.99
C PHE A 387 31.00 -26.60 5.69
N VAL A 388 31.75 -25.64 5.14
CA VAL A 388 32.58 -25.86 3.93
C VAL A 388 33.69 -26.87 4.22
N THR A 389 34.29 -26.81 5.41
CA THR A 389 35.30 -27.77 5.87
C THR A 389 34.70 -29.16 5.96
N ALA A 390 33.54 -29.33 6.61
CA ALA A 390 32.83 -30.61 6.66
C ALA A 390 32.49 -31.12 5.25
N CYS A 391 31.98 -30.26 4.38
CA CYS A 391 31.67 -30.59 2.98
C CYS A 391 32.91 -30.97 2.16
N THR A 392 34.09 -30.44 2.49
CA THR A 392 35.37 -30.80 1.87
C THR A 392 35.90 -32.12 2.41
N LEU A 393 35.81 -32.30 3.72
CA LEU A 393 36.31 -33.48 4.42
C LEU A 393 35.50 -34.74 4.06
N ILE A 394 34.18 -34.65 3.90
CA ILE A 394 33.31 -35.78 3.52
C ILE A 394 33.84 -36.54 2.27
N PRO A 395 34.03 -35.92 1.09
CA PRO A 395 34.55 -36.60 -0.09
C PRO A 395 36.03 -36.97 0.01
N VAL A 396 36.86 -36.18 0.73
CA VAL A 396 38.29 -36.47 0.93
C VAL A 396 38.48 -37.71 1.81
N PHE A 397 37.81 -37.76 2.96
CA PHE A 397 37.77 -38.95 3.81
C PHE A 397 37.18 -40.14 3.05
N ALA A 398 36.11 -39.96 2.28
CA ALA A 398 35.57 -41.03 1.45
C ALA A 398 36.59 -41.57 0.43
N PHE A 399 37.41 -40.70 -0.16
CA PHE A 399 38.47 -41.11 -1.08
C PHE A 399 39.60 -41.86 -0.36
N GLY A 400 40.07 -41.36 0.78
CA GLY A 400 41.13 -41.99 1.57
C GLY A 400 40.69 -43.30 2.24
N ALA A 401 39.54 -43.28 2.92
CA ALA A 401 38.93 -44.46 3.54
C ALA A 401 38.49 -45.49 2.51
N GLY A 402 38.15 -45.07 1.29
CA GLY A 402 37.84 -45.96 0.17
C GLY A 402 38.86 -47.09 0.04
N HIS A 403 40.16 -46.84 0.20
CA HIS A 403 41.17 -47.89 0.13
C HIS A 403 41.11 -48.92 1.26
N PHE A 404 40.68 -48.54 2.47
CA PHE A 404 40.65 -49.39 3.66
C PHE A 404 39.31 -50.13 3.84
N VAL A 405 38.19 -49.46 3.55
CA VAL A 405 36.85 -49.98 3.83
C VAL A 405 36.14 -50.51 2.58
N GLN A 406 36.78 -50.45 1.41
CA GLN A 406 36.21 -50.88 0.12
C GLN A 406 35.62 -52.28 0.15
N GLY A 407 36.31 -53.23 0.76
CA GLY A 407 35.86 -54.63 0.84
C GLY A 407 34.56 -54.77 1.62
N THR A 408 34.50 -54.21 2.83
CA THR A 408 33.32 -54.25 3.70
C THR A 408 32.16 -53.45 3.10
N LEU A 409 32.40 -52.23 2.62
CA LEU A 409 31.36 -51.40 2.00
C LEU A 409 30.80 -52.04 0.73
N ARG A 410 31.63 -52.71 -0.09
CA ARG A 410 31.14 -53.48 -1.25
C ARG A 410 30.25 -54.63 -0.80
N LYS A 411 30.63 -55.39 0.24
CA LYS A 411 29.80 -56.49 0.76
C LYS A 411 28.46 -55.97 1.28
N THR A 412 28.46 -54.95 2.12
CA THR A 412 27.24 -54.31 2.63
C THR A 412 26.40 -53.75 1.49
N TRP A 413 27.01 -53.08 0.51
CA TRP A 413 26.28 -52.57 -0.66
C TRP A 413 25.69 -53.68 -1.52
N HIS A 414 26.39 -54.80 -1.72
CA HIS A 414 25.83 -55.96 -2.43
C HIS A 414 24.65 -56.56 -1.67
N PHE A 415 24.72 -56.64 -0.34
CA PHE A 415 23.61 -57.08 0.50
C PHE A 415 22.40 -56.14 0.38
N LEU A 416 22.61 -54.82 0.45
CA LEU A 416 21.51 -53.86 0.26
C LEU A 416 20.97 -53.93 -1.18
N ALA A 417 21.85 -54.08 -2.17
CA ALA A 417 21.48 -54.19 -3.57
C ALA A 417 20.72 -55.49 -3.89
N SER A 418 20.95 -56.59 -3.16
CA SER A 418 20.16 -57.83 -3.30
C SER A 418 18.76 -57.66 -2.70
N HIS A 419 18.62 -56.87 -1.63
CA HIS A 419 17.33 -56.54 -0.98
C HIS A 419 16.67 -55.25 -1.51
N ARG A 420 17.19 -54.67 -2.60
CA ARG A 420 16.73 -53.40 -3.20
C ARG A 420 15.20 -53.25 -3.34
N SER A 421 14.49 -54.34 -3.64
CA SER A 421 13.04 -54.32 -3.83
C SER A 421 12.32 -54.09 -2.49
N ALA A 422 12.74 -54.78 -1.43
CA ALA A 422 12.20 -54.63 -0.09
C ALA A 422 12.55 -53.26 0.50
N ILE A 423 13.80 -52.81 0.30
CA ILE A 423 14.24 -51.47 0.74
C ILE A 423 13.44 -50.38 0.02
N ALA A 424 13.28 -50.47 -1.31
CA ALA A 424 12.49 -49.49 -2.06
C ALA A 424 11.02 -49.45 -1.60
N ALA A 425 10.41 -50.62 -1.33
CA ALA A 425 9.06 -50.68 -0.79
C ALA A 425 8.99 -50.08 0.62
N GLY A 426 9.94 -50.41 1.50
CA GLY A 426 10.02 -49.85 2.86
C GLY A 426 10.18 -48.32 2.86
N VAL A 427 11.04 -47.78 2.00
CA VAL A 427 11.20 -46.32 1.83
C VAL A 427 9.88 -45.67 1.38
N LEU A 428 9.16 -46.29 0.44
CA LEU A 428 7.87 -45.78 -0.02
C LEU A 428 6.78 -45.86 1.04
N LEU A 429 6.74 -46.93 1.84
CA LEU A 429 5.81 -47.08 2.96
C LEU A 429 6.09 -46.03 4.04
N LEU A 430 7.35 -45.83 4.41
CA LEU A 430 7.75 -44.78 5.34
C LEU A 430 7.36 -43.38 4.83
N LEU A 431 7.65 -43.09 3.56
CA LEU A 431 7.26 -41.83 2.94
C LEU A 431 5.74 -41.64 2.94
N GLY A 432 4.97 -42.66 2.56
CA GLY A 432 3.51 -42.65 2.60
C GLY A 432 2.96 -42.44 4.01
N GLY A 433 3.55 -43.10 5.01
CA GLY A 433 3.22 -42.93 6.43
C GLY A 433 3.48 -41.50 6.92
N CYS A 434 4.64 -40.91 6.58
CA CYS A 434 4.93 -39.51 6.90
C CYS A 434 3.94 -38.55 6.23
N ILE A 435 3.64 -38.77 4.95
CA ILE A 435 2.69 -37.95 4.20
C ILE A 435 1.29 -38.02 4.84
N GLY A 436 0.81 -39.22 5.15
CA GLY A 436 -0.49 -39.45 5.78
C GLY A 436 -0.57 -38.84 7.18
N TYR A 437 0.44 -39.07 8.02
CA TYR A 437 0.47 -38.55 9.38
C TYR A 437 0.48 -37.02 9.43
N LYS A 438 1.30 -36.36 8.61
CA LYS A 438 1.33 -34.90 8.55
C LYS A 438 0.06 -34.30 7.96
N GLY A 439 -0.54 -34.94 6.96
CA GLY A 439 -1.85 -34.55 6.43
C GLY A 439 -2.95 -34.65 7.50
N TYR A 440 -2.94 -35.73 8.29
CA TYR A 440 -3.84 -35.93 9.42
C TYR A 440 -3.67 -34.83 10.48
N GLN A 441 -2.44 -34.52 10.90
CA GLN A 441 -2.17 -33.44 11.86
C GLN A 441 -2.64 -32.05 11.38
N LEU A 442 -2.62 -31.79 10.07
CA LEU A 442 -3.06 -30.50 9.53
C LEU A 442 -4.59 -30.41 9.44
N GLY A 443 -5.23 -31.42 8.85
CA GLY A 443 -6.64 -31.39 8.53
C GLY A 443 -7.55 -31.80 9.68
N PHE A 444 -7.13 -32.74 10.53
CA PHE A 444 -8.04 -33.47 11.42
C PHE A 444 -7.68 -33.34 12.91
N THR A 445 -6.66 -32.55 13.26
CA THR A 445 -6.30 -32.27 14.66
C THR A 445 -6.16 -30.77 14.91
N GLU A 446 -6.22 -30.37 16.19
CA GLU A 446 -6.06 -28.98 16.62
C GLU A 446 -4.58 -28.56 16.74
N THR A 447 -3.63 -29.42 16.36
CA THR A 447 -2.18 -29.24 16.54
C THR A 447 -1.67 -27.90 16.02
N TYR A 448 -2.25 -27.38 14.93
CA TYR A 448 -1.84 -26.12 14.31
C TYR A 448 -2.84 -24.96 14.49
N LEU A 449 -3.87 -25.11 15.34
CA LEU A 449 -4.94 -24.12 15.49
C LEU A 449 -4.43 -22.75 15.95
N HIS A 450 -3.42 -22.73 16.82
CA HIS A 450 -2.79 -21.50 17.31
C HIS A 450 -1.55 -21.06 16.50
N HIS A 451 -1.13 -21.85 15.49
CA HIS A 451 0.03 -21.52 14.69
C HIS A 451 -0.21 -20.21 13.91
N PRO A 452 0.72 -19.24 13.91
CA PRO A 452 0.51 -17.90 13.36
C PRO A 452 0.14 -17.91 11.87
N TYR A 453 0.70 -18.86 11.11
CA TYR A 453 0.38 -19.02 9.68
C TYR A 453 -0.83 -19.93 9.46
N PHE A 454 -0.70 -21.22 9.78
CA PHE A 454 -1.69 -22.23 9.44
C PHE A 454 -3.06 -22.02 10.11
N GLY A 455 -3.10 -21.65 11.39
CA GLY A 455 -4.35 -21.41 12.12
C GLY A 455 -4.87 -19.98 12.01
N LYS A 456 -4.01 -18.98 12.21
CA LYS A 456 -4.43 -17.56 12.27
C LYS A 456 -4.47 -16.85 10.91
N ARG A 457 -3.46 -17.02 10.04
CA ARG A 457 -3.35 -16.26 8.77
C ARG A 457 -4.09 -16.93 7.62
N TRP A 458 -3.99 -18.26 7.51
CA TRP A 458 -4.55 -19.02 6.39
C TRP A 458 -5.82 -19.79 6.75
N HIS A 459 -6.14 -19.92 8.04
CA HIS A 459 -7.33 -20.63 8.53
C HIS A 459 -7.47 -22.07 8.02
N LEU A 460 -6.35 -22.79 7.91
CA LEU A 460 -6.26 -24.15 7.36
C LEU A 460 -6.17 -25.25 8.43
N ALA A 461 -5.97 -24.93 9.70
CA ALA A 461 -5.90 -25.94 10.76
C ALA A 461 -7.30 -26.51 11.07
N ALA A 462 -7.41 -27.83 11.25
CA ALA A 462 -8.65 -28.53 11.65
C ALA A 462 -9.86 -28.32 10.71
N LYS A 463 -9.64 -28.21 9.39
CA LYS A 463 -10.70 -28.06 8.36
C LYS A 463 -10.99 -29.33 7.55
N GLY A 464 -10.55 -30.49 8.04
CA GLY A 464 -10.70 -31.78 7.38
C GLY A 464 -10.02 -31.81 6.01
N PHE A 465 -10.74 -32.31 5.01
CA PHE A 465 -10.25 -32.44 3.63
C PHE A 465 -9.92 -31.09 2.95
N GLU A 466 -10.51 -29.98 3.40
CA GLU A 466 -10.23 -28.67 2.82
C GLU A 466 -8.74 -28.29 2.99
N SER A 467 -8.18 -28.58 4.16
CA SER A 467 -6.77 -28.36 4.46
C SER A 467 -5.84 -29.16 3.53
N LEU A 468 -6.25 -30.39 3.16
CA LEU A 468 -5.45 -31.27 2.32
C LEU A 468 -5.30 -30.75 0.89
N PHE A 469 -6.24 -29.95 0.37
CA PHE A 469 -6.07 -29.32 -0.94
C PHE A 469 -4.93 -28.30 -0.99
N ARG A 470 -4.44 -27.84 0.17
CA ARG A 470 -3.28 -26.96 0.30
C ARG A 470 -2.02 -27.68 0.79
N TYR A 471 -2.09 -28.99 1.01
CA TYR A 471 -0.97 -29.80 1.48
C TYR A 471 -0.05 -30.21 0.31
N ASN A 472 1.24 -29.88 0.39
CA ASN A 472 2.16 -29.94 -0.77
C ASN A 472 2.24 -31.30 -1.49
N PRO A 473 2.23 -32.47 -0.82
CA PRO A 473 2.14 -33.75 -1.52
C PRO A 473 0.88 -33.91 -2.39
N VAL A 474 -0.27 -33.43 -1.92
CA VAL A 474 -1.54 -33.42 -2.66
C VAL A 474 -1.49 -32.42 -3.81
N VAL A 475 -0.87 -31.27 -3.57
CA VAL A 475 -0.65 -30.24 -4.60
C VAL A 475 0.24 -30.79 -5.73
N LEU A 476 1.35 -31.45 -5.42
CA LEU A 476 2.21 -32.14 -6.39
C LEU A 476 1.41 -33.17 -7.20
N ALA A 477 0.62 -34.01 -6.53
CA ALA A 477 -0.23 -35.00 -7.20
C ALA A 477 -1.22 -34.35 -8.19
N ARG A 478 -1.74 -33.16 -7.87
CA ARG A 478 -2.63 -32.41 -8.76
C ARG A 478 -1.93 -31.84 -9.99
N PHE A 479 -0.64 -31.51 -9.90
CA PHE A 479 0.19 -31.09 -11.05
C PHE A 479 0.72 -32.27 -11.87
N LEU A 480 0.79 -33.46 -11.30
CA LEU A 480 1.06 -34.70 -12.04
C LEU A 480 -0.19 -35.30 -12.67
N THR A 481 -1.38 -34.93 -12.21
CA THR A 481 -2.70 -35.58 -12.45
C THR A 481 -2.84 -36.94 -11.75
N PRO A 482 -4.07 -37.48 -11.58
CA PRO A 482 -4.26 -38.78 -10.94
C PRO A 482 -3.47 -39.92 -11.62
N LEU A 483 -3.50 -39.99 -12.95
CA LEU A 483 -2.73 -40.99 -13.70
C LEU A 483 -1.22 -40.77 -13.54
N GLY A 484 -0.75 -39.53 -13.67
CA GLY A 484 0.67 -39.25 -13.50
C GLY A 484 1.17 -39.53 -12.08
N THR A 485 0.34 -39.33 -11.05
CA THR A 485 0.66 -39.65 -9.65
C THR A 485 0.78 -41.16 -9.44
N LEU A 486 -0.16 -41.94 -9.97
CA LEU A 486 -0.11 -43.40 -9.90
C LEU A 486 1.22 -43.93 -10.48
N PHE A 487 1.57 -43.50 -11.70
CA PHE A 487 2.80 -43.94 -12.34
C PHE A 487 4.06 -43.30 -11.75
N PHE A 488 3.94 -42.15 -11.07
CA PHE A 488 5.05 -41.56 -10.32
C PHE A 488 5.49 -42.48 -9.18
N VAL A 489 4.56 -43.08 -8.41
CA VAL A 489 4.91 -44.03 -7.34
C VAL A 489 5.62 -45.26 -7.91
N VAL A 490 5.12 -45.82 -9.02
CA VAL A 490 5.75 -46.94 -9.74
C VAL A 490 7.15 -46.57 -10.24
N GLY A 491 7.28 -45.37 -10.81
CA GLY A 491 8.54 -44.84 -11.31
C GLY A 491 9.57 -44.60 -10.21
N LEU A 492 9.14 -44.06 -9.07
CA LEU A 492 9.97 -43.83 -7.90
C LEU A 492 10.49 -45.16 -7.31
N TYR A 493 9.62 -46.17 -7.20
CA TYR A 493 10.03 -47.53 -6.85
C TYR A 493 11.15 -48.05 -7.77
N ALA A 494 10.99 -47.85 -9.08
CA ALA A 494 11.98 -48.30 -10.05
C ALA A 494 13.29 -47.49 -10.02
N PHE A 495 13.23 -46.17 -9.80
CA PHE A 495 14.40 -45.29 -9.63
C PHE A 495 15.20 -45.66 -8.37
N LEU A 496 14.51 -45.88 -7.25
CA LEU A 496 15.10 -46.38 -6.00
C LEU A 496 15.84 -47.71 -6.21
N LYS A 497 15.29 -48.63 -7.01
CA LYS A 497 15.99 -49.88 -7.33
C LYS A 497 17.21 -49.67 -8.22
N ARG A 498 17.13 -48.75 -9.18
CA ARG A 498 18.22 -48.46 -10.12
C ARG A 498 19.35 -47.66 -9.48
N SER A 499 19.07 -46.85 -8.44
CA SER A 499 20.08 -46.07 -7.72
C SER A 499 21.16 -46.93 -7.06
N PHE A 500 20.85 -48.19 -6.72
CA PHE A 500 21.83 -49.17 -6.23
C PHE A 500 22.91 -49.52 -7.27
N TYR A 501 22.57 -49.51 -8.56
CA TYR A 501 23.45 -50.00 -9.63
C TYR A 501 24.06 -48.89 -10.47
N SER A 502 23.32 -47.81 -10.70
CA SER A 502 23.75 -46.72 -11.56
C SER A 502 23.86 -45.42 -10.79
N ARG A 503 25.06 -44.82 -10.86
CA ARG A 503 25.34 -43.51 -10.26
C ARG A 503 24.48 -42.40 -10.86
N SER A 504 24.12 -42.51 -12.15
CA SER A 504 23.27 -41.52 -12.82
C SER A 504 21.87 -41.42 -12.20
N TYR A 505 21.39 -42.50 -11.57
CA TYR A 505 20.12 -42.52 -10.85
C TYR A 505 20.23 -42.09 -9.39
N LEU A 506 21.41 -42.27 -8.78
CA LEU A 506 21.58 -42.04 -7.35
C LEU A 506 21.32 -40.58 -6.97
N LEU A 507 21.97 -39.63 -7.63
CA LEU A 507 21.84 -38.21 -7.26
C LEU A 507 20.44 -37.64 -7.52
N PRO A 508 19.81 -37.84 -8.70
CA PRO A 508 18.44 -37.36 -8.91
C PRO A 508 17.42 -37.99 -7.96
N THR A 509 17.55 -39.29 -7.67
CA THR A 509 16.64 -39.98 -6.74
C THR A 509 16.82 -39.49 -5.31
N GLY A 510 18.07 -39.33 -4.85
CA GLY A 510 18.38 -38.84 -3.51
C GLY A 510 17.87 -37.42 -3.28
N LEU A 511 18.12 -36.50 -4.23
CA LEU A 511 17.59 -35.15 -4.16
C LEU A 511 16.05 -35.14 -4.16
N MET A 512 15.42 -35.92 -5.03
CA MET A 512 13.96 -35.98 -5.10
C MET A 512 13.34 -36.45 -3.78
N LEU A 513 13.90 -37.47 -3.14
CA LEU A 513 13.43 -37.94 -1.82
C LEU A 513 13.63 -36.90 -0.73
N ALA A 514 14.79 -36.24 -0.71
CA ALA A 514 15.07 -35.20 0.27
C ALA A 514 14.11 -34.02 0.13
N LEU A 515 13.82 -33.59 -1.10
CA LEU A 515 12.83 -32.55 -1.38
C LEU A 515 11.41 -33.01 -1.01
N LEU A 516 11.00 -34.24 -1.36
CA LEU A 516 9.71 -34.77 -0.94
C LEU A 516 9.54 -34.76 0.58
N LEU A 517 10.57 -35.17 1.32
CA LEU A 517 10.55 -35.13 2.79
C LEU A 517 10.51 -33.69 3.31
N PHE A 518 11.31 -32.78 2.74
CA PHE A 518 11.32 -31.38 3.14
C PHE A 518 9.94 -30.71 2.94
N HIS A 519 9.31 -30.93 1.79
CA HIS A 519 7.97 -30.41 1.48
C HIS A 519 6.83 -31.20 2.14
N THR A 520 7.13 -32.31 2.82
CA THR A 520 6.17 -33.06 3.65
C THR A 520 6.26 -32.64 5.13
N LEU A 521 7.48 -32.42 5.62
CA LEU A 521 7.74 -32.26 7.05
C LEU A 521 7.93 -30.80 7.46
N ARG A 522 8.55 -29.96 6.61
CA ARG A 522 8.97 -28.59 6.97
C ARG A 522 8.19 -27.52 6.22
N ASN A 523 8.14 -27.60 4.89
CA ASN A 523 7.43 -26.64 4.04
C ASN A 523 6.20 -27.31 3.43
N PHE A 524 5.20 -27.63 4.24
CA PHE A 524 4.16 -28.59 3.85
C PHE A 524 2.83 -27.98 3.39
N VAL A 525 2.69 -26.65 3.42
CA VAL A 525 1.44 -25.96 3.04
C VAL A 525 1.70 -24.92 1.93
N ALA A 526 0.89 -24.94 0.88
CA ALA A 526 0.80 -23.90 -0.15
C ALA A 526 -0.36 -22.94 0.14
N GLY A 527 -0.12 -21.92 0.97
CA GLY A 527 -1.15 -20.94 1.39
C GLY A 527 -1.86 -20.28 0.21
N ASN A 528 -1.12 -19.74 -0.76
CA ASN A 528 -1.61 -19.36 -2.08
C ASN A 528 -1.25 -20.46 -3.11
N TYR A 529 -2.26 -21.10 -3.69
CA TYR A 529 -2.12 -22.35 -4.44
C TYR A 529 -1.11 -22.25 -5.58
N TYR A 530 -1.14 -21.18 -6.38
CA TYR A 530 -0.24 -21.01 -7.53
C TYR A 530 1.09 -20.34 -7.18
N TYR A 531 1.13 -19.38 -6.25
CA TYR A 531 2.39 -18.72 -5.90
C TYR A 531 3.35 -19.64 -5.13
N TYR A 532 2.86 -20.34 -4.10
CA TYR A 532 3.71 -21.19 -3.25
C TYR A 532 4.07 -22.53 -3.91
N THR A 533 3.45 -22.89 -5.03
CA THR A 533 3.87 -24.06 -5.82
C THR A 533 5.17 -23.87 -6.55
N ARG A 534 5.71 -22.65 -6.59
CA ARG A 534 7.07 -22.35 -7.09
C ARG A 534 8.14 -23.25 -6.47
N TYR A 535 8.03 -23.51 -5.17
CA TYR A 535 9.00 -24.35 -4.46
C TYR A 535 8.96 -25.82 -4.87
N LEU A 536 7.92 -26.27 -5.57
CA LEU A 536 7.84 -27.61 -6.15
C LEU A 536 8.33 -27.62 -7.61
N CYS A 537 8.26 -26.47 -8.30
CA CYS A 537 8.39 -26.38 -9.75
C CYS A 537 9.85 -26.46 -10.25
N SER A 538 10.83 -25.97 -9.48
CA SER A 538 12.22 -25.86 -9.90
C SER A 538 12.94 -27.21 -10.03
N GLU A 539 12.89 -28.07 -9.01
CA GLU A 539 13.63 -29.33 -8.97
C GLU A 539 12.72 -30.57 -8.86
N LEU A 540 11.74 -30.54 -7.95
CA LEU A 540 10.95 -31.72 -7.60
C LEU A 540 9.99 -32.14 -8.73
N LEU A 541 9.21 -31.20 -9.28
CA LEU A 541 8.22 -31.48 -10.31
C LEU A 541 8.83 -32.05 -11.61
N PRO A 542 9.91 -31.51 -12.18
CA PRO A 542 10.55 -32.10 -13.36
C PRO A 542 11.03 -33.53 -13.12
N LEU A 543 11.64 -33.82 -11.97
CA LEU A 543 12.10 -35.16 -11.61
C LEU A 543 10.92 -36.12 -11.42
N ALA A 544 9.84 -35.66 -10.78
CA ALA A 544 8.62 -36.44 -10.60
C ALA A 544 7.95 -36.77 -11.95
N ILE A 545 7.96 -35.86 -12.92
CA ILE A 545 7.48 -36.10 -14.29
C ILE A 545 8.32 -37.18 -14.98
N ILE A 546 9.65 -37.13 -14.89
CA ILE A 546 10.53 -38.17 -15.44
C ILE A 546 10.20 -39.53 -14.83
N CYS A 547 10.03 -39.58 -13.49
CA CYS A 547 9.63 -40.82 -12.81
C CYS A 547 8.26 -41.31 -13.27
N SER A 548 7.27 -40.42 -13.39
CA SER A 548 5.93 -40.77 -13.88
C SER A 548 5.96 -41.37 -15.28
N ALA A 549 6.62 -40.70 -16.23
CA ALA A 549 6.77 -41.17 -17.61
C ALA A 549 7.51 -42.52 -17.67
N PHE A 550 8.53 -42.70 -16.84
CA PHE A 550 9.28 -43.96 -16.77
C PHE A 550 8.45 -45.11 -16.16
N GLY A 551 7.69 -44.85 -15.10
CA GLY A 551 6.79 -45.81 -14.47
C GLY A 551 5.71 -46.30 -15.44
N PHE A 552 5.11 -45.37 -16.19
CA PHE A 552 4.18 -45.67 -17.29
C PHE A 552 4.85 -46.53 -18.37
N TRP A 553 6.03 -46.11 -18.85
CA TRP A 553 6.75 -46.82 -19.91
C TRP A 553 7.13 -48.25 -19.53
N MET A 554 7.48 -48.50 -18.27
CA MET A 554 7.83 -49.82 -17.77
C MET A 554 6.71 -50.85 -17.93
N ILE A 555 5.46 -50.40 -17.84
CA ILE A 555 4.26 -51.22 -17.97
C ILE A 555 3.87 -51.32 -19.44
N VAL A 556 3.72 -50.18 -20.13
CA VAL A 556 3.18 -50.15 -21.49
C VAL A 556 4.11 -50.77 -22.54
N ARG A 557 5.43 -50.77 -22.32
CA ARG A 557 6.38 -51.36 -23.28
C ARG A 557 6.24 -52.89 -23.42
N LYS A 558 5.54 -53.54 -22.47
CA LYS A 558 5.31 -54.99 -22.46
C LYS A 558 4.08 -55.42 -23.26
N VAL A 559 3.20 -54.49 -23.64
CA VAL A 559 2.00 -54.81 -24.41
C VAL A 559 2.25 -54.76 -25.93
N PRO A 560 1.41 -55.42 -26.76
CA PRO A 560 1.51 -55.37 -28.23
C PRO A 560 1.44 -53.95 -28.78
N HIS A 561 2.00 -53.72 -29.98
CA HIS A 561 2.17 -52.38 -30.55
C HIS A 561 0.87 -51.57 -30.65
N ALA A 562 -0.22 -52.16 -31.17
CA ALA A 562 -1.50 -51.47 -31.30
C ALA A 562 -2.08 -51.03 -29.94
N ALA A 563 -2.07 -51.94 -28.95
CA ALA A 563 -2.50 -51.63 -27.58
C ALA A 563 -1.59 -50.58 -26.93
N ARG A 564 -0.27 -50.64 -27.17
CA ARG A 564 0.71 -49.67 -26.66
C ARG A 564 0.40 -48.27 -27.15
N VAL A 565 0.11 -48.11 -28.45
CA VAL A 565 -0.23 -46.81 -29.04
C VAL A 565 -1.51 -46.28 -28.39
N LEU A 566 -2.58 -47.08 -28.34
CA LEU A 566 -3.85 -46.66 -27.73
C LEU A 566 -3.71 -46.27 -26.25
N ILE A 567 -3.06 -47.10 -25.43
CA ILE A 567 -2.84 -46.83 -24.00
C ILE A 567 -1.97 -45.58 -23.81
N THR A 568 -0.96 -45.37 -24.68
CA THR A 568 -0.13 -44.16 -24.65
C THR A 568 -0.95 -42.92 -25.00
N VAL A 569 -1.82 -43.00 -26.01
CA VAL A 569 -2.74 -41.90 -26.36
C VAL A 569 -3.69 -41.59 -25.20
N LEU A 570 -4.29 -42.61 -24.57
CA LEU A 570 -5.19 -42.42 -23.43
C LEU A 570 -4.46 -41.83 -22.21
N PHE A 571 -3.25 -42.30 -21.92
CA PHE A 571 -2.42 -41.74 -20.84
C PHE A 571 -2.05 -40.28 -21.12
N LEU A 572 -1.62 -39.97 -22.35
CA LEU A 572 -1.31 -38.59 -22.75
C LEU A 572 -2.57 -37.72 -22.75
N ALA A 573 -3.72 -38.21 -23.21
CA ALA A 573 -4.98 -37.48 -23.14
C ALA A 573 -5.37 -37.16 -21.69
N GLY A 574 -5.33 -38.16 -20.81
CA GLY A 574 -5.68 -38.01 -19.39
C GLY A 574 -4.70 -37.15 -18.58
N THR A 575 -3.47 -36.96 -19.06
CA THR A 575 -2.45 -36.12 -18.40
C THR A 575 -2.36 -34.73 -19.05
N LEU A 576 -2.23 -34.66 -20.37
CA LEU A 576 -1.99 -33.43 -21.12
C LEU A 576 -3.25 -32.59 -21.29
N ILE A 577 -4.44 -33.16 -21.53
CA ILE A 577 -5.65 -32.35 -21.73
C ILE A 577 -5.98 -31.53 -20.47
N PRO A 578 -6.09 -32.13 -19.26
CA PRO A 578 -6.38 -31.35 -18.06
C PRO A 578 -5.29 -30.33 -17.73
N SER A 579 -4.03 -30.67 -18.01
CA SER A 579 -2.88 -29.79 -17.79
C SER A 579 -2.89 -28.60 -18.75
N THR A 580 -3.12 -28.86 -20.03
CA THR A 580 -3.18 -27.85 -21.10
C THR A 580 -4.38 -26.93 -20.90
N VAL A 581 -5.56 -27.44 -20.56
CA VAL A 581 -6.74 -26.61 -20.26
C VAL A 581 -6.45 -25.65 -19.11
N ARG A 582 -5.77 -26.11 -18.04
CA ARG A 582 -5.33 -25.24 -16.94
C ARG A 582 -4.26 -24.25 -17.38
N ALA A 583 -3.30 -24.67 -18.21
CA ALA A 583 -2.22 -23.79 -18.70
C ALA A 583 -2.74 -22.71 -19.66
N LEU A 584 -3.69 -23.05 -20.54
CA LEU A 584 -4.38 -22.15 -21.46
C LEU A 584 -5.15 -21.07 -20.71
N GLY A 585 -5.70 -21.39 -19.53
CA GLY A 585 -6.31 -20.39 -18.64
C GLY A 585 -5.37 -19.26 -18.23
N HIS A 586 -4.06 -19.41 -18.41
CA HIS A 586 -3.04 -18.40 -18.09
C HIS A 586 -2.35 -17.84 -19.34
N VAL A 587 -2.75 -18.23 -20.56
CA VAL A 587 -2.15 -17.70 -21.79
C VAL A 587 -2.71 -16.31 -22.06
N GLY A 588 -1.83 -15.33 -22.26
CA GLY A 588 -2.22 -13.92 -22.41
C GLY A 588 -2.60 -13.21 -21.12
N GLU A 589 -2.57 -13.89 -19.96
CA GLU A 589 -2.65 -13.22 -18.66
C GLU A 589 -1.29 -12.58 -18.35
N SER A 590 -1.23 -11.26 -18.26
CA SER A 590 -0.11 -10.54 -17.64
C SER A 590 -0.62 -9.82 -16.40
N ASP A 591 0.02 -10.12 -15.28
CA ASP A 591 -0.19 -9.38 -14.05
C ASP A 591 0.33 -7.95 -14.25
N LEU A 592 -0.55 -6.96 -14.09
CA LEU A 592 -0.24 -5.52 -14.16
C LEU A 592 0.13 -5.01 -15.57
N ASP A 593 -0.59 -5.48 -16.59
CA ASP A 593 -0.51 -4.94 -17.95
C ASP A 593 -0.61 -3.40 -17.99
N GLY A 594 0.44 -2.75 -18.52
CA GLY A 594 0.56 -1.29 -18.62
C GLY A 594 1.50 -0.63 -17.60
N PHE A 595 2.06 -1.38 -16.64
CA PHE A 595 2.59 -0.82 -15.37
C PHE A 595 3.91 -0.17 -15.60
N TYR A 596 4.75 -0.93 -16.29
CA TYR A 596 5.96 -0.43 -16.87
C TYR A 596 5.71 0.83 -17.73
N GLN A 597 4.76 0.80 -18.68
CA GLN A 597 4.51 1.94 -19.56
C GLN A 597 4.10 3.18 -18.77
N SER A 598 3.23 3.01 -17.77
CA SER A 598 2.75 4.11 -16.93
C SER A 598 3.86 4.70 -16.08
N LEU A 599 4.72 3.85 -15.52
CA LEU A 599 5.84 4.28 -14.68
C LEU A 599 6.99 4.88 -15.50
N ALA A 600 7.25 4.35 -16.69
CA ALA A 600 8.23 4.90 -17.62
C ALA A 600 7.78 6.26 -18.17
N GLU A 601 6.48 6.43 -18.44
CA GLU A 601 5.92 7.73 -18.79
C GLU A 601 6.04 8.72 -17.64
N LEU A 602 5.68 8.30 -16.42
CA LEU A 602 5.86 9.10 -15.20
C LEU A 602 7.32 9.53 -15.02
N ASN A 603 8.25 8.61 -15.25
CA ASN A 603 9.68 8.86 -15.16
C ASN A 603 10.15 9.94 -16.15
N ARG A 604 9.68 9.90 -17.40
CA ARG A 604 10.04 10.90 -18.44
C ARG A 604 9.55 12.30 -18.13
N MET A 605 8.57 12.45 -17.23
CA MET A 605 8.03 13.75 -16.83
C MET A 605 8.89 14.46 -15.76
N MET A 606 9.91 13.79 -15.21
CA MET A 606 10.77 14.30 -14.13
C MET A 606 12.23 14.46 -14.60
N PRO A 607 12.90 15.59 -14.30
CA PRO A 607 14.35 15.76 -14.49
C PRO A 607 15.13 14.70 -13.72
N ASP A 608 16.26 14.22 -14.23
CA ASP A 608 17.02 13.08 -13.68
C ASP A 608 17.41 13.23 -12.20
N ASP A 609 17.72 14.45 -11.76
CA ASP A 609 18.14 14.81 -10.39
C ASP A 609 16.98 15.01 -9.39
N ALA A 610 15.74 14.81 -9.83
CA ALA A 610 14.55 15.04 -9.03
C ALA A 610 14.43 14.12 -7.81
N VAL A 611 14.02 14.69 -6.68
CA VAL A 611 13.62 13.94 -5.47
C VAL A 611 12.14 13.62 -5.54
N VAL A 612 11.80 12.34 -5.47
CA VAL A 612 10.44 11.81 -5.57
C VAL A 612 9.92 11.40 -4.20
N VAL A 613 8.87 12.08 -3.72
CA VAL A 613 8.22 11.83 -2.44
C VAL A 613 7.00 10.94 -2.65
N LEU A 614 6.90 9.83 -1.92
CA LEU A 614 5.81 8.85 -2.05
C LEU A 614 4.91 8.84 -0.82
N ASP A 615 3.59 8.95 -1.07
CA ASP A 615 2.55 8.83 -0.05
C ASP A 615 2.28 7.37 0.33
N SER A 616 2.49 7.02 1.61
CA SER A 616 2.17 5.68 2.09
C SER A 616 0.67 5.48 2.38
N ARG A 617 -0.18 6.52 2.35
CA ARG A 617 -1.63 6.39 2.61
C ARG A 617 -2.35 5.83 1.39
N GLY A 618 -3.01 4.70 1.56
CA GLY A 618 -3.90 4.13 0.53
C GLY A 618 -3.19 3.67 -0.75
N MET A 619 -1.87 3.84 -0.84
CA MET A 619 -1.00 3.37 -1.90
C MET A 619 -0.11 2.26 -1.32
N PRO A 620 -0.03 1.08 -1.96
CA PRO A 620 1.04 0.13 -1.70
C PRO A 620 2.34 0.73 -2.25
N TYR A 621 2.91 1.71 -1.53
CA TYR A 621 4.04 2.52 -1.99
C TYR A 621 5.25 1.65 -2.36
N GLU A 622 5.38 0.46 -1.75
CA GLU A 622 6.42 -0.50 -2.06
C GLU A 622 6.38 -0.99 -3.52
N ILE A 623 5.20 -0.99 -4.15
CA ILE A 623 5.00 -1.38 -5.56
C ILE A 623 5.65 -0.37 -6.52
N VAL A 624 5.74 0.91 -6.14
CA VAL A 624 6.22 2.00 -6.99
C VAL A 624 7.59 2.53 -6.56
N ALA A 625 7.89 2.54 -5.26
CA ALA A 625 9.16 3.02 -4.73
C ALA A 625 10.34 2.19 -5.26
N LEU A 626 10.22 0.86 -5.22
CA LEU A 626 11.29 -0.03 -5.63
C LEU A 626 11.70 0.16 -7.11
N PRO A 627 10.78 0.16 -8.10
CA PRO A 627 11.17 0.42 -9.48
C PRO A 627 11.68 1.84 -9.73
N LEU A 628 11.19 2.86 -9.02
CA LEU A 628 11.75 4.20 -9.13
C LEU A 628 13.22 4.24 -8.69
N ILE A 629 13.56 3.56 -7.59
CA ILE A 629 14.93 3.49 -7.08
C ILE A 629 15.81 2.66 -8.02
N LEU A 630 15.43 1.40 -8.29
CA LEU A 630 16.32 0.43 -8.94
C LEU A 630 16.29 0.46 -10.48
N SER A 631 15.14 0.73 -11.08
CA SER A 631 15.00 0.72 -12.54
C SER A 631 15.09 2.10 -13.17
N PHE A 632 14.77 3.16 -12.41
CA PHE A 632 14.80 4.54 -12.91
C PHE A 632 15.82 5.44 -12.21
N ASN A 633 16.61 4.89 -11.28
CA ASN A 633 17.69 5.58 -10.55
C ASN A 633 17.24 6.89 -9.88
N ARG A 634 16.05 6.90 -9.28
CA ARG A 634 15.46 8.08 -8.64
C ARG A 634 15.77 8.14 -7.16
N ARG A 635 16.00 9.37 -6.68
CA ARG A 635 16.00 9.71 -5.26
C ARG A 635 14.56 9.60 -4.75
N VAL A 636 14.29 8.64 -3.87
CA VAL A 636 12.93 8.39 -3.36
C VAL A 636 12.88 8.60 -1.86
N MET A 637 11.85 9.32 -1.42
CA MET A 637 11.55 9.60 -0.03
C MET A 637 10.15 9.08 0.32
N ILE A 638 10.06 8.17 1.28
CA ILE A 638 8.78 7.56 1.68
C ILE A 638 8.23 8.28 2.90
N TYR A 639 6.93 8.57 2.91
CA TYR A 639 6.30 9.33 3.99
C TYR A 639 4.98 8.68 4.49
N ARG A 640 4.77 8.68 5.82
CA ARG A 640 3.51 8.31 6.53
C ARG A 640 2.84 9.56 7.10
N PHE A 641 1.59 9.83 6.71
CA PHE A 641 0.89 11.10 7.01
C PHE A 641 0.50 11.28 8.47
N ASP A 642 0.46 10.22 9.26
CA ASP A 642 0.00 10.24 10.66
C ASP A 642 0.88 11.12 11.57
N GLU A 643 2.13 11.39 11.15
CA GLU A 643 3.12 12.20 11.88
C GLU A 643 3.24 13.66 11.35
N LEU A 644 2.45 14.06 10.34
CA LEU A 644 2.58 15.33 9.60
C LEU A 644 1.91 16.55 10.24
N LEU A 645 1.29 16.42 11.42
CA LEU A 645 0.72 17.56 12.17
C LEU A 645 1.75 18.54 12.75
N ARG A 646 3.03 18.41 12.37
CA ARG A 646 4.10 19.39 12.60
C ARG A 646 4.47 20.14 11.30
N ALA A 647 3.46 20.48 10.49
CA ALA A 647 3.56 20.92 9.08
C ALA A 647 4.37 22.20 8.77
N HIS A 648 4.78 22.99 9.77
CA HIS A 648 5.54 24.22 9.50
C HIS A 648 6.99 23.95 9.02
N HIS A 649 7.54 22.77 9.33
CA HIS A 649 8.95 22.47 9.13
C HIS A 649 9.25 21.84 7.76
N MET A 650 8.27 21.22 7.09
CA MET A 650 8.48 20.53 5.79
C MET A 650 8.37 21.43 4.56
N ASN A 651 7.53 22.47 4.57
CA ASN A 651 7.54 23.49 3.51
C ASN A 651 8.86 24.28 3.50
N GLN A 652 9.45 24.54 4.68
CA GLN A 652 10.83 25.04 4.78
C GLN A 652 11.86 24.00 4.31
N ALA A 653 11.68 22.73 4.64
CA ALA A 653 12.62 21.67 4.28
C ALA A 653 12.64 21.33 2.77
N PHE A 654 11.49 21.10 2.13
CA PHE A 654 11.42 20.95 0.67
C PHE A 654 11.68 22.26 -0.06
N GLY A 655 11.36 23.39 0.59
CA GLY A 655 11.84 24.71 0.21
C GLY A 655 13.35 24.69 0.01
N SER A 656 14.12 24.28 1.03
CA SER A 656 15.60 24.25 0.97
C SER A 656 16.18 23.39 -0.16
N LEU A 657 15.55 22.26 -0.50
CA LEU A 657 15.93 21.47 -1.69
C LEU A 657 15.68 22.24 -2.99
N SER A 658 14.52 22.91 -3.09
CA SER A 658 14.21 23.77 -4.23
C SER A 658 15.12 25.01 -4.29
N GLU A 659 15.59 25.55 -3.15
CA GLU A 659 16.56 26.66 -3.10
C GLU A 659 17.95 26.22 -3.59
N GLN A 660 18.31 24.94 -3.38
CA GLN A 660 19.52 24.31 -3.92
C GLN A 660 19.38 23.92 -5.41
N GLY A 661 18.25 24.25 -6.04
CA GLY A 661 17.98 23.94 -7.44
C GLY A 661 17.46 22.53 -7.69
N VAL A 662 17.23 21.72 -6.65
CA VAL A 662 16.80 20.32 -6.77
C VAL A 662 15.29 20.25 -6.98
N PRO A 663 14.80 19.69 -8.10
CA PRO A 663 13.37 19.53 -8.33
C PRO A 663 12.77 18.50 -7.39
N VAL A 664 11.70 18.85 -6.67
CA VAL A 664 10.98 17.88 -5.81
C VAL A 664 9.65 17.53 -6.46
N TYR A 665 9.35 16.25 -6.57
CA TYR A 665 8.11 15.73 -7.11
C TYR A 665 7.44 14.82 -6.10
N MET A 666 6.12 14.74 -6.10
CA MET A 666 5.36 13.84 -5.23
C MET A 666 4.45 12.96 -6.07
N ILE A 667 4.43 11.67 -5.73
CA ILE A 667 3.51 10.70 -6.32
C ILE A 667 2.56 10.19 -5.24
N SER A 668 1.27 10.26 -5.54
CA SER A 668 0.20 9.75 -4.68
C SER A 668 -0.82 8.97 -5.51
N ALA A 669 -1.39 7.91 -4.93
CA ALA A 669 -2.43 7.11 -5.56
C ALA A 669 -3.82 7.68 -5.24
N GLN A 670 -4.64 7.90 -6.26
CA GLN A 670 -6.10 8.00 -6.07
C GLN A 670 -6.67 6.58 -6.14
N THR A 671 -7.01 6.00 -4.99
CA THR A 671 -7.92 4.87 -4.97
C THR A 671 -9.32 5.39 -5.29
N GLY A 672 -10.06 4.70 -6.17
CA GLY A 672 -11.49 4.97 -6.32
C GLY A 672 -12.14 4.90 -4.93
N TRP A 673 -12.83 5.98 -4.54
CA TRP A 673 -13.20 6.36 -3.16
C TRP A 673 -12.12 7.12 -2.35
N THR A 674 -11.48 8.11 -2.94
CA THR A 674 -11.10 9.40 -2.32
C THR A 674 -10.41 10.25 -3.38
N LYS A 675 -11.01 11.40 -3.75
CA LYS A 675 -10.21 12.49 -4.33
C LYS A 675 -9.54 13.17 -3.14
N MET A 676 -8.25 12.89 -2.91
CA MET A 676 -7.45 13.62 -1.93
C MET A 676 -7.50 15.14 -2.23
N PRO A 677 -8.05 16.00 -1.35
CA PRO A 677 -8.24 17.44 -1.61
C PRO A 677 -6.92 18.23 -1.60
N PHE A 678 -5.86 17.65 -1.05
CA PHE A 678 -4.56 18.30 -0.91
C PHE A 678 -3.89 18.61 -2.26
N PHE A 679 -4.31 17.93 -3.33
CA PHE A 679 -3.87 18.22 -4.70
C PHE A 679 -4.90 18.89 -5.59
N GLU A 680 -6.15 19.04 -5.15
CA GLU A 680 -7.14 19.85 -5.86
C GLU A 680 -7.01 21.35 -5.59
N HIS A 681 -6.35 21.75 -4.49
CA HIS A 681 -5.97 23.16 -4.27
C HIS A 681 -4.87 23.66 -5.22
N ILE A 682 -4.16 22.76 -5.91
CA ILE A 682 -3.17 23.10 -6.96
C ILE A 682 -3.79 22.97 -8.37
N HIS A 683 -4.93 22.30 -8.54
CA HIS A 683 -5.52 22.04 -9.86
C HIS A 683 -6.49 23.09 -10.41
N ARG A 684 -6.78 24.15 -9.65
CA ARG A 684 -7.70 25.22 -10.09
C ARG A 684 -7.04 26.57 -10.39
N ALA A 685 -5.72 26.69 -10.20
CA ALA A 685 -4.95 27.92 -10.37
C ALA A 685 -4.03 27.97 -11.61
N VAL A 686 -4.29 27.17 -12.65
CA VAL A 686 -3.47 27.17 -13.88
C VAL A 686 -4.36 27.50 -15.09
N ALA A 687 -4.22 28.70 -15.66
CA ALA A 687 -4.58 28.95 -17.06
C ALA A 687 -3.60 28.18 -17.97
N PRO A 688 -4.02 27.74 -19.16
CA PRO A 688 -3.60 26.45 -19.70
C PRO A 688 -2.22 26.50 -20.36
N GLN A 689 -1.13 26.29 -19.62
CA GLN A 689 0.13 25.85 -20.23
C GLN A 689 0.84 24.77 -19.40
N LYS A 690 0.98 23.62 -20.07
CA LYS A 690 1.75 22.42 -19.71
C LYS A 690 1.35 21.69 -18.42
N ARG A 691 0.08 21.31 -18.32
CA ARG A 691 -0.19 19.86 -18.21
C ARG A 691 0.36 19.25 -19.50
N LEU A 692 1.24 18.26 -19.41
CA LEU A 692 1.24 17.21 -20.42
C LEU A 692 -0.11 16.52 -20.25
N GLN A 693 -1.15 17.09 -20.88
CA GLN A 693 -2.39 16.39 -21.12
C GLN A 693 -2.02 15.25 -22.04
N LEU A 694 -1.88 14.05 -21.47
CA LEU A 694 -2.22 12.84 -22.20
C LEU A 694 -3.58 13.08 -22.84
N THR A 695 -3.57 13.15 -24.16
CA THR A 695 -4.70 13.49 -25.01
C THR A 695 -5.98 12.79 -24.55
N LYS A 696 -7.08 13.54 -24.48
CA LYS A 696 -8.45 13.05 -24.24
C LYS A 696 -8.68 11.77 -25.05
N GLY A 697 -8.70 10.63 -24.37
CA GLY A 697 -8.79 9.29 -24.98
C GLY A 697 -7.82 8.26 -24.40
N GLN A 698 -6.74 8.69 -23.74
CA GLN A 698 -5.82 7.77 -23.05
C GLN A 698 -6.05 7.79 -21.54
N THR A 699 -7.00 6.97 -21.08
CA THR A 699 -6.91 6.42 -19.73
C THR A 699 -5.60 5.63 -19.63
N PHE A 700 -4.82 5.76 -18.55
CA PHE A 700 -3.90 4.68 -18.19
C PHE A 700 -4.70 3.38 -18.26
N PRO A 701 -4.24 2.35 -19.01
CA PRO A 701 -5.01 1.13 -19.18
C PRO A 701 -5.48 0.65 -17.82
N SER A 702 -6.78 0.38 -17.67
CA SER A 702 -7.29 -0.22 -16.46
C SER A 702 -6.56 -1.55 -16.25
N TRP A 703 -5.74 -1.63 -15.19
CA TRP A 703 -5.05 -2.83 -14.74
C TRP A 703 -6.05 -3.98 -14.63
N LYS A 704 -5.97 -4.98 -15.51
CA LYS A 704 -6.78 -6.20 -15.34
C LYS A 704 -6.06 -7.11 -14.34
N TYR A 705 -6.50 -7.08 -13.09
CA TYR A 705 -6.21 -8.18 -12.16
C TYR A 705 -7.05 -9.40 -12.59
N SER A 706 -6.43 -10.57 -12.79
CA SER A 706 -7.18 -11.77 -13.13
C SER A 706 -8.05 -12.30 -11.98
N LYS A 707 -7.90 -11.80 -10.73
CA LYS A 707 -8.87 -11.87 -9.60
C LYS A 707 -8.69 -10.64 -8.67
N GLN A 708 -9.63 -9.69 -8.69
CA GLN A 708 -9.52 -8.28 -8.25
C GLN A 708 -8.87 -7.96 -6.88
N PRO A 709 -8.03 -6.90 -6.82
CA PRO A 709 -8.22 -5.70 -5.97
C PRO A 709 -7.97 -4.36 -6.77
N PRO A 710 -8.05 -3.15 -6.17
CA PRO A 710 -8.46 -1.91 -6.88
C PRO A 710 -7.43 -1.33 -7.86
N ALA A 711 -7.93 -0.67 -8.91
CA ALA A 711 -7.11 0.05 -9.89
C ALA A 711 -6.33 1.19 -9.22
N LEU A 712 -5.00 1.15 -9.31
CA LEU A 712 -4.12 2.22 -8.85
C LEU A 712 -4.00 3.30 -9.94
N ARG A 713 -4.41 4.54 -9.67
CA ARG A 713 -4.08 5.70 -10.53
C ARG A 713 -3.06 6.59 -9.83
N LEU A 714 -1.86 6.66 -10.41
CA LEU A 714 -0.76 7.49 -9.91
C LEU A 714 -0.87 8.90 -10.47
N HIS A 715 -0.64 9.91 -9.64
CA HIS A 715 -0.58 11.31 -10.03
C HIS A 715 0.78 11.89 -9.66
N LEU A 716 1.38 12.63 -10.60
CA LEU A 716 2.64 13.33 -10.40
C LEU A 716 2.39 14.79 -10.07
N TYR A 717 3.07 15.29 -9.07
CA TYR A 717 3.00 16.69 -8.68
C TYR A 717 4.38 17.27 -8.53
N ARG A 718 4.64 18.44 -9.13
CA ARG A 718 5.93 19.13 -9.05
C ARG A 718 5.86 20.22 -7.99
N PHE A 719 6.89 20.30 -7.15
CA PHE A 719 7.14 21.43 -6.26
C PHE A 719 8.17 22.36 -6.93
N ASN A 720 7.73 23.54 -7.36
CA ASN A 720 8.59 24.65 -7.76
C ASN A 720 8.29 25.88 -6.89
N LYS A 721 9.35 26.61 -6.55
CA LYS A 721 9.34 27.80 -5.69
C LYS A 721 8.39 28.88 -6.23
N GLN A 722 7.48 29.35 -5.35
CA GLN A 722 6.66 30.57 -5.44
C GLN A 722 6.01 30.92 -6.79
N ALA A 723 4.79 30.46 -7.05
CA ALA A 723 3.71 31.20 -7.73
C ALA A 723 2.47 30.28 -7.88
N GLU A 724 1.28 30.87 -8.04
CA GLU A 724 0.01 30.22 -8.40
C GLU A 724 -0.89 29.66 -7.27
N HIS A 725 -1.00 30.38 -6.16
CA HIS A 725 -2.19 30.33 -5.30
C HIS A 725 -3.20 31.46 -5.61
N ALA A 726 -3.34 31.86 -6.88
CA ALA A 726 -4.14 33.01 -7.29
C ALA A 726 -5.06 32.76 -8.50
N ALA A 727 -5.96 31.77 -8.41
CA ALA A 727 -7.22 31.66 -9.17
C ALA A 727 -7.86 30.34 -8.71
N ILE A 728 -8.93 30.26 -7.93
CA ILE A 728 -10.27 30.81 -8.13
C ILE A 728 -10.57 31.64 -6.90
N LYS A 729 -10.28 32.93 -6.98
CA LYS A 729 -10.96 33.90 -6.14
C LYS A 729 -12.15 34.37 -6.94
N ARG A 730 -13.36 34.22 -6.37
CA ARG A 730 -14.40 35.22 -6.62
C ARG A 730 -13.70 36.59 -6.48
N GLU A 731 -13.87 37.51 -7.42
CA GLU A 731 -13.23 38.82 -7.27
C GLU A 731 -13.55 39.33 -5.85
N PRO A 732 -12.53 39.62 -5.03
CA PRO A 732 -12.74 39.94 -3.65
C PRO A 732 -13.61 41.19 -3.57
N ARG A 733 -14.85 41.03 -3.12
CA ARG A 733 -15.75 42.16 -2.98
C ARG A 733 -15.35 42.95 -1.75
N LEU A 734 -15.66 44.24 -1.76
CA LEU A 734 -15.35 45.12 -0.65
C LEU A 734 -16.11 44.70 0.62
N ASP A 735 -17.26 44.04 0.48
CA ASP A 735 -18.10 43.53 1.57
C ASP A 735 -17.78 42.08 1.99
N ASP A 736 -16.76 41.42 1.40
CA ASP A 736 -16.42 40.04 1.76
C ASP A 736 -15.99 39.96 3.25
N ARG A 737 -16.63 39.07 4.02
CA ARG A 737 -16.36 38.85 5.46
C ARG A 737 -16.40 37.36 5.81
N ILE A 738 -15.84 37.01 6.98
CA ILE A 738 -16.08 35.70 7.59
C ILE A 738 -17.49 35.74 8.18
N MET A 739 -18.36 34.85 7.72
CA MET A 739 -19.76 34.75 8.12
C MET A 739 -19.90 33.83 9.33
N VAL A 740 -20.44 34.35 10.44
CA VAL A 740 -20.54 33.64 11.72
C VAL A 740 -21.99 33.37 12.06
N GLY A 741 -22.35 32.09 12.17
CA GLY A 741 -23.67 31.65 12.61
C GLY A 741 -23.65 31.20 14.07
N ALA A 742 -24.68 31.51 14.84
CA ALA A 742 -24.83 30.97 16.20
C ALA A 742 -26.16 30.22 16.36
N HIS A 743 -26.12 29.04 17.00
CA HIS A 743 -27.34 28.30 17.30
C HIS A 743 -28.15 29.02 18.38
N TYR A 744 -29.44 29.25 18.12
CA TYR A 744 -30.32 30.08 18.94
C TYR A 744 -31.58 29.32 19.32
N TYR A 745 -31.92 29.33 20.61
CA TYR A 745 -32.99 28.53 21.18
C TYR A 745 -34.15 29.37 21.72
N LEU A 746 -35.36 28.93 21.42
CA LEU A 746 -36.62 29.64 21.71
C LEU A 746 -37.38 29.08 22.93
N TRP A 747 -36.85 28.11 23.65
CA TRP A 747 -37.54 27.41 24.76
C TRP A 747 -37.41 28.07 26.16
N HIS A 748 -37.01 29.34 26.25
CA HIS A 748 -36.99 30.06 27.53
C HIS A 748 -38.37 30.72 27.75
N PRO A 749 -38.93 30.73 28.98
CA PRO A 749 -38.26 30.52 30.27
C PRO A 749 -38.28 29.07 30.78
N GLU A 750 -38.85 28.11 30.06
CA GLU A 750 -39.03 26.75 30.56
C GLU A 750 -37.71 26.09 31.00
N HIS A 751 -36.62 26.35 30.26
CA HIS A 751 -35.29 25.89 30.65
C HIS A 751 -34.78 26.56 31.93
N PHE A 752 -35.00 27.85 32.14
CA PHE A 752 -34.63 28.52 33.39
C PHE A 752 -35.44 28.02 34.60
N ILE A 753 -36.73 27.77 34.41
CA ILE A 753 -37.62 27.25 35.45
C ILE A 753 -37.19 25.85 35.89
N SER A 754 -36.75 25.00 34.96
CA SER A 754 -36.25 23.65 35.30
C SER A 754 -35.05 23.66 36.24
N GLY A 755 -34.24 24.72 36.20
CA GLY A 755 -32.99 24.82 36.95
C GLY A 755 -31.95 23.75 36.56
N GLU A 756 -32.12 23.08 35.41
CA GLU A 756 -31.26 21.99 34.93
C GLU A 756 -30.05 22.50 34.13
N TYR A 757 -29.39 23.56 34.61
CA TYR A 757 -28.18 24.10 33.99
C TYR A 757 -27.12 24.43 35.05
N THR A 758 -25.85 24.20 34.72
CA THR A 758 -24.74 24.20 35.68
C THR A 758 -24.64 25.52 36.44
N ARG A 759 -24.81 26.65 35.74
CA ARG A 759 -24.69 27.99 36.33
C ARG A 759 -25.74 28.30 37.42
N ALA A 760 -26.90 27.64 37.39
CA ALA A 760 -27.91 27.73 38.45
C ALA A 760 -27.50 27.02 39.74
N LYS A 761 -26.57 26.06 39.64
CA LYS A 761 -26.13 25.19 40.74
C LYS A 761 -24.86 25.71 41.42
N LEU A 762 -24.25 26.78 40.92
CA LEU A 762 -23.03 27.36 41.47
C LEU A 762 -23.30 28.11 42.79
N LEU A 763 -22.22 28.35 43.55
CA LEU A 763 -22.23 29.18 44.76
C LEU A 763 -21.21 30.33 44.64
N PRO A 764 -21.64 31.59 44.38
CA PRO A 764 -23.01 32.01 44.09
C PRO A 764 -23.48 31.57 42.68
N PRO A 765 -24.81 31.49 42.44
CA PRO A 765 -25.34 31.18 41.11
C PRO A 765 -25.01 32.29 40.11
N GLN A 766 -24.89 31.92 38.83
CA GLN A 766 -24.58 32.83 37.75
C GLN A 766 -25.73 32.84 36.73
N GLU A 767 -26.16 34.03 36.33
CA GLU A 767 -27.34 34.23 35.49
C GLU A 767 -26.98 34.99 34.20
N PRO A 768 -27.78 34.84 33.12
CA PRO A 768 -27.70 35.72 31.97
C PRO A 768 -27.75 37.19 32.40
N LEU A 769 -27.10 38.07 31.63
CA LEU A 769 -27.08 39.51 31.90
C LEU A 769 -28.51 40.08 31.92
N LEU A 770 -29.41 39.58 31.07
CA LEU A 770 -30.84 39.92 31.06
C LEU A 770 -31.66 39.25 32.17
N GLY A 771 -31.02 38.48 33.05
CA GLY A 771 -31.70 37.60 34.00
C GLY A 771 -32.40 36.43 33.31
N LYS A 772 -33.25 35.72 34.04
CA LYS A 772 -34.04 34.59 33.52
C LYS A 772 -35.20 35.12 32.65
N TYR A 773 -34.90 35.38 31.38
CA TYR A 773 -35.83 35.96 30.43
C TYR A 773 -36.81 34.95 29.82
N SER A 774 -37.81 35.47 29.09
CA SER A 774 -38.70 34.69 28.23
C SER A 774 -38.37 34.90 26.76
N SER A 775 -38.25 33.83 25.97
CA SER A 775 -38.17 33.88 24.51
C SER A 775 -39.49 34.33 23.85
N THR A 776 -40.53 34.59 24.63
CA THR A 776 -41.77 35.23 24.17
C THR A 776 -41.74 36.76 24.28
N ASP A 777 -40.69 37.33 24.86
CA ASP A 777 -40.52 38.78 24.96
C ASP A 777 -39.74 39.31 23.76
N VAL A 778 -40.37 40.20 22.99
CA VAL A 778 -39.75 40.84 21.82
C VAL A 778 -38.52 41.66 22.22
N LYS A 779 -38.49 42.25 23.42
CA LYS A 779 -37.35 43.04 23.90
C LYS A 779 -36.09 42.19 24.07
N VAL A 780 -36.25 40.93 24.43
CA VAL A 780 -35.14 39.98 24.51
C VAL A 780 -34.57 39.70 23.12
N ALA A 781 -35.43 39.44 22.14
CA ALA A 781 -35.01 39.26 20.75
C ALA A 781 -34.30 40.52 20.22
N GLU A 782 -34.86 41.71 20.47
CA GLU A 782 -34.24 42.99 20.09
C GLU A 782 -32.83 43.14 20.68
N GLN A 783 -32.68 42.85 21.97
CA GLN A 783 -31.40 42.97 22.66
C GLN A 783 -30.37 41.93 22.19
N HIS A 784 -30.80 40.69 21.94
CA HIS A 784 -29.91 39.66 21.41
C HIS A 784 -29.43 39.98 20.00
N ILE A 785 -30.31 40.50 19.14
CA ILE A 785 -29.96 40.94 17.79
C ILE A 785 -28.96 42.11 17.85
N GLU A 786 -29.17 43.06 18.77
CA GLU A 786 -28.25 44.17 18.98
C GLU A 786 -26.85 43.67 19.40
N TRP A 787 -26.76 42.76 20.37
CA TRP A 787 -25.48 42.20 20.79
C TRP A 787 -24.82 41.36 19.69
N ALA A 788 -25.57 40.47 19.04
CA ALA A 788 -25.04 39.60 18.00
C ALA A 788 -24.45 40.40 16.82
N SER A 789 -25.24 41.31 16.25
CA SER A 789 -24.87 42.07 15.06
C SER A 789 -23.67 43.01 15.31
N ARG A 790 -23.52 43.53 16.53
CA ARG A 790 -22.40 44.42 16.90
C ARG A 790 -21.09 43.68 17.20
N TYR A 791 -21.18 42.43 17.66
CA TYR A 791 -20.02 41.65 18.10
C TYR A 791 -19.60 40.55 17.10
N GLY A 792 -20.18 40.54 15.90
CA GLY A 792 -19.71 39.72 14.79
C GLY A 792 -20.41 38.37 14.64
N VAL A 793 -21.62 38.22 15.17
CA VAL A 793 -22.55 37.15 14.79
C VAL A 793 -23.45 37.68 13.67
N ASP A 794 -23.38 37.06 12.50
CA ASP A 794 -24.07 37.52 11.30
C ASP A 794 -25.48 36.93 11.16
N PHE A 795 -25.71 35.75 11.74
CA PHE A 795 -26.99 35.09 11.69
C PHE A 795 -27.26 34.14 12.85
N PHE A 796 -28.56 33.97 13.16
CA PHE A 796 -29.02 32.94 14.08
C PHE A 796 -29.63 31.74 13.34
N THR A 797 -29.36 30.53 13.84
CA THR A 797 -30.09 29.34 13.41
C THR A 797 -31.20 29.06 14.42
N LEU A 798 -32.45 29.36 14.06
CA LEU A 798 -33.60 29.28 14.97
C LEU A 798 -34.10 27.84 15.05
N ASP A 799 -34.15 27.27 16.25
CA ASP A 799 -34.60 25.91 16.47
C ASP A 799 -36.08 25.72 16.06
N TYR A 800 -36.34 24.69 15.27
CA TYR A 800 -37.67 24.34 14.77
C TYR A 800 -37.98 22.89 15.09
N TRP A 801 -38.87 22.71 16.06
CA TRP A 801 -39.33 21.41 16.54
C TRP A 801 -40.66 21.04 15.88
N PRO A 802 -40.71 20.10 14.91
CA PRO A 802 -41.91 19.80 14.13
C PRO A 802 -43.14 19.43 14.97
N ASN A 803 -42.95 18.73 16.09
CA ASN A 803 -44.01 18.26 16.98
C ASN A 803 -44.17 19.12 18.25
N GLN A 804 -43.49 20.27 18.35
CA GLN A 804 -43.58 21.19 19.49
C GLN A 804 -43.98 22.60 19.05
N PRO A 805 -45.25 22.83 18.67
CA PRO A 805 -45.71 24.12 18.14
C PRO A 805 -45.50 25.30 19.09
N LYS A 806 -45.48 25.05 20.40
CA LYS A 806 -45.18 26.08 21.42
C LYS A 806 -43.79 26.72 21.28
N TYR A 807 -42.81 26.01 20.72
CA TYR A 807 -41.46 26.53 20.55
C TYR A 807 -41.30 27.18 19.19
N HIS A 808 -41.64 26.49 18.09
CA HIS A 808 -41.43 27.05 16.75
C HIS A 808 -42.35 28.24 16.44
N SER A 809 -43.53 28.35 17.08
CA SER A 809 -44.40 29.53 16.91
C SER A 809 -43.80 30.82 17.47
N ARG A 810 -42.76 30.75 18.33
CA ARG A 810 -42.04 31.92 18.87
C ARG A 810 -41.19 32.62 17.82
N ILE A 811 -40.86 31.94 16.71
CA ILE A 811 -40.24 32.56 15.53
C ILE A 811 -41.13 33.72 15.06
N ASP A 812 -42.40 33.42 14.77
CA ASP A 812 -43.36 34.40 14.27
C ASP A 812 -43.87 35.37 15.33
N SER A 813 -44.24 34.82 16.47
CA SER A 813 -44.95 35.58 17.50
C SER A 813 -44.04 36.53 18.25
N THR A 814 -42.71 36.31 18.20
CA THR A 814 -41.71 37.08 18.95
C THR A 814 -40.50 37.49 18.11
N PHE A 815 -39.68 36.54 17.64
CA PHE A 815 -38.35 36.86 17.10
C PHE A 815 -38.44 37.75 15.84
N LEU A 816 -39.34 37.42 14.91
CA LEU A 816 -39.57 38.21 13.70
C LEU A 816 -40.27 39.56 13.95
N LYS A 817 -40.76 39.81 15.17
CA LYS A 817 -41.34 41.11 15.56
C LYS A 817 -40.32 42.08 16.13
N ALA A 818 -39.06 41.66 16.31
CA ALA A 818 -38.01 42.54 16.77
C ALA A 818 -37.82 43.71 15.80
N LYS A 819 -37.86 44.95 16.29
CA LYS A 819 -37.76 46.15 15.45
C LYS A 819 -36.46 46.24 14.65
N ASN A 820 -35.40 45.57 15.11
CA ASN A 820 -34.09 45.52 14.51
C ASN A 820 -33.82 44.19 13.77
N ILE A 821 -34.85 43.41 13.39
CA ILE A 821 -34.69 42.15 12.63
C ILE A 821 -33.93 42.34 11.30
N GLY A 822 -33.89 43.55 10.75
CA GLY A 822 -33.09 43.89 9.56
C GLY A 822 -31.57 43.84 9.78
N ASP A 823 -31.11 43.91 11.03
CA ASP A 823 -29.69 44.02 11.38
C ASP A 823 -28.98 42.65 11.50
N ILE A 824 -29.73 41.55 11.43
CA ILE A 824 -29.19 40.18 11.47
C ILE A 824 -29.89 39.30 10.44
N LYS A 825 -29.23 38.23 10.00
CA LYS A 825 -29.90 37.17 9.23
C LYS A 825 -30.40 36.05 10.13
N PHE A 826 -31.29 35.20 9.61
CA PHE A 826 -31.68 33.98 10.31
C PHE A 826 -31.96 32.83 9.32
N CYS A 827 -31.83 31.60 9.79
CA CYS A 827 -32.26 30.40 9.05
C CYS A 827 -32.96 29.41 9.99
N ILE A 828 -33.66 28.44 9.41
CA ILE A 828 -34.30 27.38 10.19
C ILE A 828 -33.26 26.32 10.56
N PHE A 829 -33.24 25.94 11.85
CA PHE A 829 -32.52 24.79 12.37
C PHE A 829 -33.53 23.70 12.72
N TYR A 830 -33.70 22.76 11.81
CA TYR A 830 -34.76 21.77 11.87
C TYR A 830 -34.36 20.58 12.75
N GLU A 831 -35.13 20.33 13.81
CA GLU A 831 -34.91 19.28 14.81
C GLU A 831 -35.42 17.93 14.30
N THR A 832 -34.69 17.32 13.37
CA THR A 832 -35.11 16.08 12.67
C THR A 832 -35.37 14.90 13.61
N GLN A 833 -34.74 14.88 14.79
CA GLN A 833 -34.96 13.86 15.81
C GLN A 833 -36.40 13.86 16.35
N ASP A 834 -37.07 15.00 16.31
CA ASP A 834 -38.44 15.15 16.78
C ASP A 834 -39.45 14.53 15.81
N LEU A 835 -39.05 14.16 14.59
CA LEU A 835 -39.89 13.41 13.65
C LEU A 835 -40.13 11.98 14.18
N HIS A 836 -39.07 11.18 14.25
CA HIS A 836 -39.15 9.77 14.63
C HIS A 836 -37.78 9.20 15.04
N PHE A 837 -37.25 9.67 16.18
CA PHE A 837 -36.02 9.14 16.75
C PHE A 837 -36.25 7.84 17.54
N VAL A 838 -35.54 6.78 17.16
CA VAL A 838 -35.61 5.48 17.82
C VAL A 838 -34.44 5.34 18.80
N SER A 839 -34.69 5.60 20.08
CA SER A 839 -33.67 5.58 21.15
C SER A 839 -32.86 4.29 21.22
N ARG A 840 -33.49 3.13 20.97
CA ARG A 840 -32.82 1.82 20.94
C ARG A 840 -31.73 1.74 19.87
N TRP A 841 -31.88 2.47 18.77
CA TRP A 841 -30.96 2.46 17.63
C TRP A 841 -30.05 3.70 17.61
N GLY A 842 -30.43 4.75 18.36
CA GLY A 842 -29.74 6.03 18.33
C GLY A 842 -29.73 6.62 16.91
N ALA A 843 -30.90 6.59 16.25
CA ALA A 843 -31.09 6.93 14.85
C ALA A 843 -32.46 7.58 14.62
N THR A 844 -32.53 8.61 13.77
CA THR A 844 -33.78 9.13 13.21
C THR A 844 -34.19 8.25 12.03
N VAL A 845 -35.34 7.60 12.14
CA VAL A 845 -35.82 6.65 11.13
C VAL A 845 -36.92 7.29 10.31
N PHE A 846 -36.71 7.52 9.01
CA PHE A 846 -37.77 8.05 8.15
C PHE A 846 -38.73 6.94 7.73
N THR A 847 -39.84 6.84 8.46
CA THR A 847 -41.05 6.14 8.03
C THR A 847 -41.75 6.92 6.92
N GLU A 848 -42.72 6.33 6.24
CA GLU A 848 -43.53 7.05 5.24
C GLU A 848 -44.17 8.31 5.84
N GLU A 849 -44.75 8.20 7.04
CA GLU A 849 -45.29 9.34 7.80
C GLU A 849 -44.24 10.42 8.08
N ALA A 850 -43.02 10.05 8.49
CA ALA A 850 -41.95 11.00 8.77
C ALA A 850 -41.41 11.67 7.48
N VAL A 851 -41.41 10.97 6.35
CA VAL A 851 -41.08 11.56 5.03
C VAL A 851 -42.10 12.62 4.65
N GLU A 852 -43.39 12.29 4.72
CA GLU A 852 -44.47 13.22 4.36
C GLU A 852 -44.55 14.40 5.33
N GLN A 853 -44.36 14.16 6.63
CA GLN A 853 -44.31 15.24 7.62
C GLN A 853 -43.15 16.20 7.32
N PHE A 854 -41.94 15.69 7.05
CA PHE A 854 -40.80 16.55 6.73
C PHE A 854 -41.01 17.38 5.46
N ALA A 855 -41.61 16.79 4.42
CA ALA A 855 -41.95 17.51 3.19
C ALA A 855 -43.01 18.61 3.43
N SER A 856 -44.06 18.28 4.20
CA SER A 856 -45.12 19.22 4.58
C SER A 856 -44.61 20.37 5.44
N ASP A 857 -43.72 20.08 6.40
CA ASP A 857 -43.09 21.10 7.23
C ASP A 857 -42.25 22.07 6.40
N LEU A 858 -41.44 21.54 5.47
CA LEU A 858 -40.66 22.38 4.57
C LEU A 858 -41.54 23.21 3.63
N GLU A 859 -42.64 22.65 3.10
CA GLU A 859 -43.62 23.43 2.35
C GLU A 859 -44.10 24.63 3.17
N ARG A 860 -44.58 24.36 4.39
CA ARG A 860 -45.15 25.36 5.30
C ARG A 860 -44.18 26.48 5.61
N PHE A 861 -42.94 26.17 5.99
CA PHE A 861 -41.98 27.21 6.37
C PHE A 861 -41.26 27.84 5.19
N SER A 862 -41.23 27.19 4.01
CA SER A 862 -40.74 27.81 2.77
C SER A 862 -41.62 28.97 2.33
N GLU A 863 -42.93 28.78 2.35
CA GLU A 863 -43.92 29.82 2.03
C GLU A 863 -43.84 30.99 3.02
N LYS A 864 -43.62 30.67 4.30
CA LYS A 864 -43.66 31.66 5.38
C LYS A 864 -42.38 32.50 5.49
N TYR A 865 -41.20 31.89 5.36
CA TYR A 865 -39.95 32.53 5.75
C TYR A 865 -38.98 32.82 4.62
N PHE A 866 -38.97 32.04 3.53
CA PHE A 866 -37.88 32.14 2.53
C PHE A 866 -37.85 33.46 1.77
N ASN A 867 -38.98 34.18 1.71
CA ASN A 867 -39.06 35.52 1.14
C ASN A 867 -38.73 36.65 2.13
N HIS A 868 -38.58 36.36 3.43
CA HIS A 868 -38.25 37.38 4.41
C HIS A 868 -36.87 38.01 4.08
N PRO A 869 -36.72 39.36 4.09
CA PRO A 869 -35.46 40.02 3.72
C PRO A 869 -34.24 39.62 4.57
N SER A 870 -34.50 39.27 5.84
CA SER A 870 -33.50 38.77 6.78
C SER A 870 -33.30 37.25 6.73
N TYR A 871 -33.98 36.50 5.87
CA TYR A 871 -33.71 35.07 5.73
C TYR A 871 -32.35 34.84 5.07
N LEU A 872 -31.53 33.95 5.64
CA LEU A 872 -30.21 33.63 5.10
C LEU A 872 -30.35 32.91 3.77
N LYS A 873 -29.65 33.42 2.76
CA LYS A 873 -29.54 32.79 1.44
C LYS A 873 -28.07 32.67 1.05
N ILE A 874 -27.70 31.50 0.53
CA ILE A 874 -26.40 31.26 -0.10
C ILE A 874 -26.67 31.11 -1.59
N ASP A 875 -26.05 31.93 -2.43
CA ASP A 875 -26.30 31.95 -3.88
C ASP A 875 -27.79 32.02 -4.24
N ASN A 876 -28.52 32.90 -3.54
CA ASN A 876 -29.99 33.08 -3.62
C ASN A 876 -30.85 31.87 -3.18
N ARG A 877 -30.25 30.82 -2.64
CA ARG A 877 -30.93 29.62 -2.15
C ARG A 877 -31.20 29.73 -0.64
N PRO A 878 -32.46 29.62 -0.15
CA PRO A 878 -32.77 29.68 1.28
C PRO A 878 -32.13 28.55 2.07
N VAL A 879 -31.46 28.88 3.17
CA VAL A 879 -30.69 27.91 3.98
C VAL A 879 -31.57 27.20 5.01
N VAL A 880 -31.44 25.87 5.11
CA VAL A 880 -32.02 25.06 6.19
C VAL A 880 -30.94 24.14 6.76
N LEU A 881 -30.72 24.21 8.08
CA LEU A 881 -29.80 23.34 8.81
C LEU A 881 -30.58 22.15 9.38
N LEU A 882 -30.11 20.93 9.14
CA LEU A 882 -30.73 19.70 9.58
C LEU A 882 -29.94 19.11 10.76
N TYR A 883 -30.53 19.16 11.96
CA TYR A 883 -29.90 18.60 13.16
C TYR A 883 -29.74 17.09 13.05
N LEU A 884 -28.69 16.51 13.66
CA LEU A 884 -28.46 15.06 13.72
C LEU A 884 -28.59 14.30 12.39
N SER A 885 -28.27 14.91 11.23
CA SER A 885 -28.34 14.22 9.93
C SER A 885 -27.48 12.95 9.88
N ARG A 886 -26.37 12.94 10.65
CA ARG A 886 -25.50 11.77 10.88
C ARG A 886 -26.19 10.53 11.45
N THR A 887 -27.42 10.69 11.94
CA THR A 887 -28.20 9.61 12.56
C THR A 887 -29.29 9.07 11.65
N PHE A 888 -29.49 9.66 10.46
CA PHE A 888 -30.55 9.27 9.52
C PHE A 888 -30.43 7.81 9.09
N ALA A 889 -31.57 7.11 9.14
CA ALA A 889 -31.73 5.72 8.75
C ALA A 889 -33.06 5.53 8.03
N LYS A 890 -33.08 4.66 7.00
CA LYS A 890 -34.26 4.29 6.18
C LYS A 890 -34.89 5.49 5.44
N HIS A 891 -35.14 5.38 4.14
CA HIS A 891 -35.83 6.38 3.29
C HIS A 891 -35.41 7.87 3.43
N TYR A 892 -34.24 8.18 3.97
CA TYR A 892 -33.77 9.56 4.13
C TYR A 892 -33.44 10.22 2.78
N ASP A 893 -33.05 9.43 1.79
CA ASP A 893 -32.89 9.86 0.39
C ASP A 893 -34.21 10.37 -0.18
N LEU A 894 -35.28 9.58 0.00
CA LEU A 894 -36.63 9.96 -0.39
C LEU A 894 -37.12 11.19 0.41
N ALA A 895 -36.86 11.24 1.72
CA ALA A 895 -37.24 12.37 2.56
C ALA A 895 -36.64 13.68 2.06
N ILE A 896 -35.33 13.70 1.77
CA ILE A 896 -34.63 14.88 1.26
C ILE A 896 -35.15 15.25 -0.14
N GLN A 897 -35.40 14.26 -1.00
CA GLN A 897 -35.96 14.52 -2.32
C GLN A 897 -37.35 15.18 -2.23
N ARG A 898 -38.27 14.58 -1.47
CA ARG A 898 -39.64 15.09 -1.29
C ARG A 898 -39.66 16.49 -0.68
N ALA A 899 -38.78 16.73 0.28
CA ALA A 899 -38.57 18.04 0.86
C ALA A 899 -38.15 19.07 -0.22
N ARG A 900 -37.14 18.76 -1.05
CA ARG A 900 -36.75 19.66 -2.15
C ARG A 900 -37.88 19.90 -3.14
N GLU A 901 -38.66 18.88 -3.47
CA GLU A 901 -39.83 18.99 -4.35
C GLU A 901 -40.90 19.92 -3.77
N ALA A 902 -41.19 19.80 -2.47
CA ALA A 902 -42.13 20.66 -1.76
C ALA A 902 -41.71 22.14 -1.77
N ALA A 903 -40.42 22.42 -1.49
CA ALA A 903 -39.89 23.79 -1.58
C ALA A 903 -39.91 24.32 -3.04
N LYS A 904 -39.60 23.46 -4.01
CA LYS A 904 -39.60 23.81 -5.44
C LYS A 904 -41.00 24.13 -5.94
N ALA A 905 -42.04 23.46 -5.44
CA ALA A 905 -43.44 23.78 -5.74
C ALA A 905 -43.83 25.20 -5.29
N LYS A 906 -43.13 25.76 -4.29
CA LYS A 906 -43.27 27.15 -3.84
C LYS A 906 -42.28 28.12 -4.55
N GLY A 907 -41.54 27.64 -5.53
CA GLY A 907 -40.59 28.45 -6.33
C GLY A 907 -39.20 28.58 -5.72
N PHE A 908 -38.84 27.75 -4.74
CA PHE A 908 -37.54 27.83 -4.07
C PHE A 908 -36.65 26.62 -4.33
N ASP A 909 -35.36 26.87 -4.54
CA ASP A 909 -34.31 25.86 -4.43
C ASP A 909 -33.63 25.98 -3.07
N VAL A 910 -33.90 25.04 -2.18
CA VAL A 910 -33.42 25.05 -0.78
C VAL A 910 -31.95 24.62 -0.69
N TYR A 911 -31.17 25.28 0.18
CA TYR A 911 -29.79 24.94 0.51
C TYR A 911 -29.74 24.19 1.84
N PHE A 912 -29.53 22.87 1.81
CA PHE A 912 -29.45 22.06 3.02
C PHE A 912 -28.03 22.00 3.58
N ILE A 913 -27.91 22.28 4.88
CA ILE A 913 -26.70 22.02 5.66
C ILE A 913 -26.98 20.82 6.57
N GLY A 914 -26.21 19.74 6.47
CA GLY A 914 -26.37 18.54 7.31
C GLY A 914 -25.44 18.52 8.51
N ASP A 915 -25.96 18.26 9.72
CA ASP A 915 -25.18 17.95 10.93
C ASP A 915 -24.62 16.50 10.89
N GLU A 916 -23.69 16.31 9.96
CA GLU A 916 -23.20 15.02 9.47
C GLU A 916 -21.86 14.60 10.10
N ILE A 917 -21.16 15.54 10.75
CA ILE A 917 -19.81 15.36 11.27
C ILE A 917 -19.84 15.00 12.76
N PHE A 918 -19.38 13.79 13.10
CA PHE A 918 -19.18 13.35 14.48
C PHE A 918 -18.23 12.14 14.56
N TRP A 919 -17.83 11.75 15.77
CA TRP A 919 -16.88 10.67 16.00
C TRP A 919 -17.35 9.31 15.48
N ASP A 920 -18.65 9.04 15.62
CA ASP A 920 -19.33 7.87 15.09
C ASP A 920 -20.71 8.24 14.54
N VAL A 921 -21.03 7.71 13.36
CA VAL A 921 -22.25 8.03 12.61
C VAL A 921 -23.00 6.75 12.21
N THR A 922 -24.30 6.85 11.95
CA THR A 922 -25.11 5.69 11.52
C THR A 922 -24.64 5.25 10.13
N GLN A 923 -24.29 3.97 9.97
CA GLN A 923 -23.79 3.43 8.71
C GLN A 923 -24.88 3.35 7.63
N GLU A 924 -24.49 3.57 6.39
CA GLU A 924 -25.31 3.36 5.20
C GLU A 924 -25.49 1.86 4.92
N ARG A 925 -26.59 1.28 5.42
CA ARG A 925 -27.08 -0.05 5.04
C ARG A 925 -28.61 -0.07 5.10
N ARG A 926 -29.24 -0.81 4.18
CA ARG A 926 -30.72 -0.82 3.98
C ARG A 926 -31.43 -2.01 4.65
N ASP A 927 -30.71 -2.89 5.36
CA ASP A 927 -31.27 -4.04 6.06
C ASP A 927 -31.56 -3.75 7.55
N GLU A 928 -32.69 -4.23 8.06
CA GLU A 928 -33.20 -3.92 9.41
C GLU A 928 -32.26 -4.29 10.57
N ASN A 929 -31.32 -5.22 10.35
CA ASN A 929 -30.31 -5.61 11.33
C ASN A 929 -29.04 -4.75 11.33
N SER A 930 -28.85 -3.88 10.35
CA SER A 930 -27.60 -3.12 10.14
C SER A 930 -27.53 -1.76 10.84
N PHE A 931 -28.66 -1.18 11.23
CA PHE A 931 -28.72 0.16 11.83
C PHE A 931 -28.05 0.26 13.22
N ARG A 932 -27.67 -0.88 13.82
CA ARG A 932 -26.87 -0.94 15.05
C ARG A 932 -25.39 -0.69 14.80
N VAL A 933 -24.94 -0.72 13.55
CA VAL A 933 -23.53 -0.57 13.21
C VAL A 933 -23.21 0.91 13.06
N LYS A 934 -22.49 1.44 14.04
CA LYS A 934 -21.89 2.77 13.97
C LYS A 934 -20.59 2.70 13.18
N SER A 935 -20.33 3.71 12.37
CA SER A 935 -19.10 3.83 11.58
C SER A 935 -18.35 5.09 11.98
N THR A 936 -17.03 5.00 12.06
CA THR A 936 -16.16 6.18 12.20
C THR A 936 -15.85 6.82 10.85
N ARG A 937 -16.28 6.24 9.73
CA ARG A 937 -16.05 6.75 8.37
C ARG A 937 -17.16 7.72 7.97
N PRO A 938 -16.87 8.81 7.25
CA PRO A 938 -17.88 9.66 6.62
C PRO A 938 -18.81 8.84 5.72
N GLN A 939 -20.13 9.07 5.76
CA GLN A 939 -21.11 8.39 4.92
C GLN A 939 -21.33 9.20 3.64
N VAL A 940 -20.44 9.02 2.65
CA VAL A 940 -20.35 9.89 1.46
C VAL A 940 -21.65 9.94 0.66
N GLU A 941 -22.39 8.85 0.50
CA GLU A 941 -23.65 8.88 -0.26
C GLU A 941 -24.75 9.65 0.47
N ARG A 942 -24.85 9.55 1.79
CA ARG A 942 -25.75 10.41 2.57
C ARG A 942 -25.32 11.86 2.52
N ILE A 943 -24.01 12.14 2.60
CA ILE A 943 -23.47 13.51 2.52
C ILE A 943 -23.84 14.19 1.20
N LYS A 944 -23.82 13.46 0.07
CA LYS A 944 -24.16 14.01 -1.26
C LYS A 944 -25.59 14.55 -1.38
N LEU A 945 -26.48 14.24 -0.43
CA LEU A 945 -27.84 14.75 -0.41
C LEU A 945 -27.93 16.21 0.11
N PHE A 946 -26.86 16.69 0.77
CA PHE A 946 -26.77 18.03 1.34
C PHE A 946 -25.90 18.95 0.47
N ASP A 947 -26.14 20.26 0.58
CA ASP A 947 -25.38 21.29 -0.13
C ASP A 947 -24.11 21.69 0.65
N ALA A 948 -24.15 21.60 1.98
CA ALA A 948 -22.99 21.67 2.86
C ALA A 948 -23.16 20.71 4.05
N ILE A 949 -22.08 20.47 4.78
CA ILE A 949 -22.12 19.72 6.04
C ILE A 949 -21.40 20.45 7.16
N THR A 950 -21.82 20.18 8.38
CA THR A 950 -21.25 20.74 9.61
C THR A 950 -21.31 19.68 10.73
N SER A 951 -20.86 20.09 11.92
CA SER A 951 -21.23 19.48 13.19
C SER A 951 -22.00 20.50 14.05
N TYR A 952 -22.99 20.05 14.82
CA TYR A 952 -23.58 20.87 15.89
C TYR A 952 -22.58 21.02 17.04
N ASN A 953 -22.04 19.92 17.56
CA ASN A 953 -20.89 19.96 18.46
C ASN A 953 -20.10 18.65 18.38
N LEU A 954 -18.88 18.69 18.89
CA LEU A 954 -18.02 17.52 18.97
C LEU A 954 -17.93 16.93 20.39
N TYR A 955 -18.76 17.37 21.33
CA TYR A 955 -18.70 16.83 22.69
C TYR A 955 -19.22 15.39 22.73
N THR A 956 -18.49 14.49 23.40
CA THR A 956 -18.99 13.14 23.67
C THR A 956 -18.47 12.61 25.00
N ARG A 957 -19.37 12.05 25.82
CA ARG A 957 -19.02 11.43 27.11
C ARG A 957 -17.98 10.30 26.99
N ARG A 958 -17.84 9.71 25.80
CA ARG A 958 -16.93 8.58 25.53
C ARG A 958 -15.46 9.01 25.59
N TYR A 959 -15.14 10.26 25.22
CA TYR A 959 -13.77 10.73 25.06
C TYR A 959 -13.29 11.49 26.29
N LYS A 960 -13.06 10.76 27.38
CA LYS A 960 -12.60 11.34 28.66
C LYS A 960 -11.26 12.10 28.54
N ARG A 961 -10.49 11.87 27.48
CA ARG A 961 -9.26 12.63 27.19
C ARG A 961 -9.51 14.10 26.83
N HIS A 962 -10.77 14.49 26.57
CA HIS A 962 -11.18 15.87 26.36
C HIS A 962 -11.59 16.58 27.66
N ALA A 963 -11.57 15.87 28.79
CA ALA A 963 -11.98 16.42 30.08
C ALA A 963 -10.93 17.37 30.67
N GLY A 964 -11.41 18.44 31.30
CA GLY A 964 -10.58 19.37 32.05
C GLY A 964 -9.64 20.22 31.21
N TYR A 965 -8.84 21.03 31.90
CA TYR A 965 -7.88 21.97 31.30
C TYR A 965 -6.94 21.32 30.27
N GLU A 966 -6.30 20.21 30.66
CA GLU A 966 -5.37 19.46 29.79
C GLU A 966 -6.04 18.88 28.53
N GLY A 967 -7.33 18.53 28.63
CA GLY A 967 -8.08 17.90 27.54
C GLY A 967 -8.51 18.86 26.43
N LEU A 968 -8.55 20.17 26.71
CA LEU A 968 -9.07 21.17 25.76
C LEU A 968 -8.21 21.31 24.49
N LYS A 969 -6.88 21.33 24.63
CA LYS A 969 -5.98 21.33 23.47
C LYS A 969 -6.16 20.06 22.63
N GLN A 970 -6.33 18.92 23.29
CA GLN A 970 -6.58 17.66 22.60
C GLN A 970 -7.93 17.65 21.88
N PHE A 971 -8.96 18.28 22.45
CA PHE A 971 -10.26 18.45 21.79
C PHE A 971 -10.13 19.25 20.49
N ILE A 972 -9.39 20.36 20.48
CA ILE A 972 -9.14 21.15 19.27
C ILE A 972 -8.37 20.34 18.21
N ILE A 973 -7.30 19.65 18.62
CA ILE A 973 -6.50 18.81 17.71
C ILE A 973 -7.36 17.69 17.11
N ASP A 974 -8.12 16.99 17.93
CA ASP A 974 -8.96 15.88 17.47
C ASP A 974 -10.13 16.37 16.62
N GLY A 975 -10.72 17.50 16.98
CA GLY A 975 -11.79 18.14 16.23
C GLY A 975 -11.31 18.59 14.86
N ARG A 976 -10.14 19.24 14.78
CA ARG A 976 -9.54 19.65 13.51
C ARG A 976 -9.31 18.44 12.61
N LYS A 977 -8.69 17.38 13.15
CA LYS A 977 -8.52 16.11 12.43
C LYS A 977 -9.83 15.52 11.93
N LEU A 978 -10.89 15.59 12.73
CA LEU A 978 -12.19 15.07 12.34
C LEU A 978 -12.78 15.90 11.19
N PHE A 979 -12.76 17.23 11.28
CA PHE A 979 -13.23 18.07 10.19
C PHE A 979 -12.37 17.92 8.93
N GLU A 980 -11.05 17.87 9.05
CA GLU A 980 -10.12 17.57 7.95
C GLU A 980 -10.45 16.23 7.28
N LYS A 981 -10.73 15.18 8.07
CA LYS A 981 -11.17 13.88 7.56
C LYS A 981 -12.46 13.95 6.75
N TYR A 982 -13.41 14.81 7.14
CA TYR A 982 -14.63 15.02 6.35
C TYR A 982 -14.35 15.86 5.11
N ILE A 983 -13.54 16.92 5.20
CA ILE A 983 -13.05 17.70 4.05
C ILE A 983 -12.37 16.77 3.03
N GLU A 984 -11.60 15.79 3.50
CA GLU A 984 -10.94 14.77 2.68
C GLU A 984 -11.89 13.79 2.00
N ALA A 985 -13.05 13.53 2.60
CA ALA A 985 -14.00 12.53 2.10
C ALA A 985 -15.06 13.11 1.15
N VAL A 986 -15.36 14.41 1.24
CA VAL A 986 -16.45 15.03 0.46
C VAL A 986 -15.97 15.63 -0.86
N PRO A 987 -16.83 15.68 -1.91
CA PRO A 987 -16.51 16.42 -3.12
C PRO A 987 -16.20 17.90 -2.81
N PRO A 988 -15.25 18.55 -3.51
CA PRO A 988 -14.92 19.97 -3.29
C PRO A 988 -16.07 20.96 -3.51
N SER A 989 -17.18 20.49 -4.09
CA SER A 989 -18.40 21.28 -4.28
C SER A 989 -19.30 21.33 -3.05
N ILE A 990 -19.05 20.50 -2.02
CA ILE A 990 -19.82 20.47 -0.77
C ILE A 990 -18.95 21.12 0.31
N PRO A 991 -19.24 22.36 0.72
CA PRO A 991 -18.52 23.01 1.79
C PRO A 991 -18.66 22.26 3.12
N VAL A 992 -17.55 22.17 3.85
CA VAL A 992 -17.54 21.75 5.26
C VAL A 992 -17.44 23.01 6.11
N ILE A 993 -18.38 23.18 7.03
CA ILE A 993 -18.47 24.37 7.89
C ILE A 993 -17.98 23.96 9.28
N PRO A 994 -16.87 24.53 9.79
CA PRO A 994 -16.38 24.21 11.13
C PRO A 994 -17.28 24.80 12.21
N VAL A 995 -17.19 24.21 13.42
CA VAL A 995 -17.93 24.68 14.61
C VAL A 995 -16.98 24.89 15.79
N VAL A 996 -17.23 25.92 16.58
CA VAL A 996 -16.47 26.23 17.79
C VAL A 996 -17.36 26.25 19.02
N LEU A 997 -16.77 25.91 20.18
CA LEU A 997 -17.44 25.88 21.47
C LEU A 997 -16.66 26.73 22.47
N PRO A 998 -17.35 27.45 23.40
CA PRO A 998 -16.68 28.14 24.49
C PRO A 998 -16.34 27.21 25.67
N GLY A 999 -16.92 26.02 25.72
CA GLY A 999 -16.84 25.02 26.79
C GLY A 999 -18.02 24.05 26.69
N TYR A 1000 -18.11 23.08 27.60
CA TYR A 1000 -19.27 22.19 27.69
C TYR A 1000 -19.45 21.63 29.12
N ASN A 1001 -20.64 21.81 29.70
CA ASN A 1001 -21.05 21.18 30.95
C ASN A 1001 -22.57 21.00 31.08
N ASP A 1002 -23.03 19.75 30.91
CA ASP A 1002 -24.43 19.35 31.06
C ASP A 1002 -24.75 18.59 32.36
N ARG A 1003 -23.88 18.64 33.36
CA ARG A 1003 -24.01 17.83 34.59
C ARG A 1003 -25.19 18.22 35.48
N ALA A 1004 -25.74 19.43 35.29
CA ALA A 1004 -26.96 19.85 35.97
C ALA A 1004 -28.24 19.28 35.34
N VAL A 1005 -28.15 18.72 34.13
CA VAL A 1005 -29.26 17.99 33.52
C VAL A 1005 -29.44 16.67 34.25
N LYS A 1006 -30.68 16.40 34.68
CA LYS A 1006 -31.00 15.27 35.55
C LYS A 1006 -30.48 13.95 34.97
N GLY A 1007 -29.74 13.20 35.79
CA GLY A 1007 -29.22 11.88 35.44
C GLY A 1007 -27.91 11.89 34.62
N ARG A 1008 -27.37 13.05 34.21
CA ARG A 1008 -26.09 13.12 33.48
C ARG A 1008 -24.90 13.14 34.44
N LYS A 1009 -23.89 12.32 34.15
CA LYS A 1009 -22.61 12.23 34.90
C LYS A 1009 -21.41 12.37 33.95
N ASN A 1010 -21.54 13.29 33.01
CA ASN A 1010 -20.62 13.58 31.92
C ASN A 1010 -19.37 14.34 32.41
N HIS A 1011 -18.27 14.31 31.66
CA HIS A 1011 -17.08 15.06 32.06
C HIS A 1011 -17.20 16.53 31.64
N VAL A 1012 -16.54 17.43 32.35
CA VAL A 1012 -16.57 18.86 32.05
C VAL A 1012 -15.45 19.23 31.08
N MET A 1013 -15.78 20.01 30.05
CA MET A 1013 -14.82 20.80 29.28
C MET A 1013 -14.89 22.24 29.81
N PRO A 1014 -13.90 22.67 30.62
CA PRO A 1014 -13.91 24.00 31.19
C PRO A 1014 -13.79 25.07 30.09
N ARG A 1015 -14.14 26.29 30.47
CA ARG A 1015 -14.19 27.46 29.60
C ARG A 1015 -12.85 28.19 29.42
N MET A 1016 -11.88 27.85 30.28
CA MET A 1016 -10.52 28.39 30.32
C MET A 1016 -9.52 27.26 30.10
N THR A 1017 -8.30 27.54 29.61
CA THR A 1017 -7.30 26.48 29.37
C THR A 1017 -6.41 26.17 30.57
N SER A 1018 -6.47 26.99 31.61
CA SER A 1018 -5.80 26.78 32.89
C SER A 1018 -6.63 27.33 34.05
N PRO A 1019 -6.39 26.87 35.30
CA PRO A 1019 -6.97 27.50 36.49
C PRO A 1019 -6.65 29.00 36.52
N GLY A 1020 -7.66 29.84 36.72
CA GLY A 1020 -7.49 31.30 36.80
C GLY A 1020 -7.17 31.99 35.46
N GLY A 1021 -7.23 31.29 34.33
CA GLY A 1021 -7.05 31.86 33.00
C GLY A 1021 -8.15 32.87 32.62
N PRO A 1022 -7.97 33.63 31.52
CA PRO A 1022 -8.98 34.57 31.06
C PRO A 1022 -10.18 33.86 30.41
N GLU A 1023 -11.39 34.39 30.65
CA GLU A 1023 -12.60 33.94 29.95
C GLU A 1023 -12.47 34.22 28.45
N GLY A 1024 -12.98 33.31 27.61
CA GLY A 1024 -12.85 33.40 26.16
C GLY A 1024 -11.56 32.78 25.59
N GLU A 1025 -10.59 32.39 26.41
CA GLU A 1025 -9.32 31.82 25.92
C GLU A 1025 -9.51 30.54 25.10
N PHE A 1026 -10.28 29.58 25.61
CA PHE A 1026 -10.55 28.34 24.88
C PHE A 1026 -11.38 28.59 23.61
N PHE A 1027 -12.28 29.58 23.65
CA PHE A 1027 -13.08 29.98 22.51
C PHE A 1027 -12.23 30.63 21.41
N ALA A 1028 -11.31 31.53 21.78
CA ALA A 1028 -10.31 32.12 20.89
C ALA A 1028 -9.44 31.03 20.25
N LEU A 1029 -8.98 30.06 21.04
CA LEU A 1029 -8.24 28.90 20.55
C LEU A 1029 -9.06 28.12 19.51
N GLY A 1030 -10.36 27.90 19.75
CA GLY A 1030 -11.25 27.31 18.76
C GLY A 1030 -11.36 28.13 17.47
N ILE A 1031 -11.44 29.46 17.56
CA ILE A 1031 -11.53 30.31 16.37
C ILE A 1031 -10.24 30.25 15.54
N GLU A 1032 -9.08 30.43 16.19
CA GLU A 1032 -7.77 30.48 15.51
C GLU A 1032 -7.28 29.09 15.07
N GLU A 1033 -7.48 28.08 15.90
CA GLU A 1033 -6.91 26.74 15.68
C GLU A 1033 -7.96 25.71 15.22
N LEU A 1034 -9.23 26.06 15.04
CA LEU A 1034 -10.21 25.13 14.45
C LEU A 1034 -11.00 25.78 13.32
N ALA A 1035 -11.65 26.91 13.55
CA ALA A 1035 -12.50 27.52 12.54
C ALA A 1035 -11.71 28.14 11.38
N LYS A 1036 -10.85 29.11 11.65
CA LYS A 1036 -10.11 29.88 10.63
C LYS A 1036 -9.30 28.99 9.66
N PRO A 1037 -8.57 27.96 10.12
CA PRO A 1037 -7.79 27.09 9.22
C PRO A 1037 -8.66 26.24 8.30
N LEU A 1038 -9.94 26.02 8.66
CA LEU A 1038 -10.86 25.13 7.96
C LEU A 1038 -11.94 25.88 7.17
N LEU A 1039 -11.88 27.21 7.10
CA LEU A 1039 -12.84 28.00 6.34
C LEU A 1039 -12.83 27.64 4.85
N HIS A 1040 -13.99 27.32 4.31
CA HIS A 1040 -14.13 27.05 2.88
C HIS A 1040 -14.03 28.37 2.08
N PRO A 1041 -13.15 28.48 1.06
CA PRO A 1041 -12.79 29.77 0.43
C PRO A 1041 -13.95 30.46 -0.30
N ASN A 1042 -14.97 29.72 -0.71
CA ASN A 1042 -16.15 30.28 -1.39
C ASN A 1042 -17.32 30.59 -0.45
N LEU A 1043 -17.25 30.16 0.81
CA LEU A 1043 -18.34 30.33 1.79
C LEU A 1043 -17.91 31.18 2.99
N ASN A 1044 -16.64 31.08 3.41
CA ASN A 1044 -16.05 31.77 4.57
C ASN A 1044 -16.93 31.73 5.81
N MET A 1045 -17.51 30.58 6.14
CA MET A 1045 -18.48 30.43 7.23
C MET A 1045 -17.98 29.52 8.34
N PHE A 1046 -18.31 29.82 9.60
CA PHE A 1046 -18.25 28.88 10.72
C PHE A 1046 -19.42 29.06 11.68
N PHE A 1047 -19.71 28.02 12.47
CA PHE A 1047 -20.77 28.03 13.48
C PHE A 1047 -20.23 28.15 14.91
N ILE A 1048 -21.04 28.75 15.79
CA ILE A 1048 -20.84 28.78 17.23
C ILE A 1048 -21.95 27.96 17.89
N THR A 1049 -21.54 27.02 18.70
CA THR A 1049 -22.42 26.29 19.61
C THR A 1049 -22.11 26.79 21.00
N SER A 1050 -22.91 27.72 21.54
CA SER A 1050 -24.18 28.29 21.02
C SER A 1050 -24.41 29.74 21.48
N TRP A 1051 -25.45 30.42 20.99
CA TRP A 1051 -25.86 31.70 21.55
C TRP A 1051 -26.36 31.54 23.00
N ASN A 1052 -27.38 30.69 23.22
CA ASN A 1052 -28.10 30.59 24.50
C ASN A 1052 -28.55 29.17 24.90
N GLU A 1053 -27.79 28.12 24.59
CA GLU A 1053 -28.02 26.78 25.19
C GLU A 1053 -27.37 26.71 26.58
N TRP A 1054 -28.19 26.99 27.60
CA TRP A 1054 -27.77 27.00 28.99
C TRP A 1054 -27.60 25.59 29.58
N LYS A 1055 -28.36 24.58 29.12
CA LYS A 1055 -28.27 23.22 29.67
C LYS A 1055 -26.93 22.57 29.41
N GLU A 1056 -26.30 22.87 28.29
CA GLU A 1056 -24.97 22.36 27.92
C GLU A 1056 -23.83 23.29 28.36
N ASP A 1057 -24.15 24.46 28.94
CA ASP A 1057 -23.21 25.55 29.23
C ASP A 1057 -22.33 25.90 28.01
N THR A 1058 -22.90 25.87 26.81
CA THR A 1058 -22.24 26.26 25.56
C THR A 1058 -22.55 27.71 25.15
N SER A 1059 -23.41 28.39 25.91
CA SER A 1059 -23.82 29.79 25.69
C SER A 1059 -22.63 30.76 25.64
N ILE A 1060 -22.64 31.68 24.65
CA ILE A 1060 -21.81 32.89 24.58
C ILE A 1060 -22.58 34.17 24.92
N GLU A 1061 -23.88 34.08 25.20
CA GLU A 1061 -24.70 35.20 25.69
C GLU A 1061 -24.07 35.80 26.97
N PRO A 1062 -24.06 37.14 27.14
CA PRO A 1062 -23.49 37.76 28.32
C PRO A 1062 -24.04 37.23 29.65
N VAL A 1063 -23.14 37.08 30.63
CA VAL A 1063 -23.45 36.62 32.00
C VAL A 1063 -23.16 37.75 32.98
N LYS A 1064 -24.02 37.95 34.00
CA LYS A 1064 -23.77 38.95 35.05
C LYS A 1064 -22.41 38.74 35.71
N SER A 1065 -21.68 39.82 35.97
CA SER A 1065 -20.43 39.75 36.73
C SER A 1065 -20.65 39.05 38.07
N SER A 1066 -19.76 38.11 38.40
CA SER A 1066 -19.85 37.28 39.59
C SER A 1066 -18.46 36.77 39.97
N PRO A 1067 -18.13 36.72 41.28
CA PRO A 1067 -16.85 36.18 41.73
C PRO A 1067 -16.60 34.77 41.20
N ALA A 1068 -15.32 34.46 40.97
CA ALA A 1068 -14.90 33.13 40.57
C ALA A 1068 -15.30 32.09 41.63
N THR A 1069 -15.91 31.00 41.19
CA THR A 1069 -16.27 29.88 42.06
C THR A 1069 -16.05 28.54 41.39
N SER A 1070 -15.49 27.59 42.14
CA SER A 1070 -15.51 26.16 41.80
C SER A 1070 -16.50 25.39 42.68
N LYS A 1071 -17.23 26.08 43.55
CA LYS A 1071 -18.20 25.51 44.48
C LYS A 1071 -19.60 25.45 43.89
N ASP A 1072 -20.34 24.43 44.28
CA ASP A 1072 -21.74 24.25 43.89
C ASP A 1072 -22.60 23.73 45.05
N ILE A 1073 -23.91 23.70 44.85
CA ILE A 1073 -24.91 23.32 45.86
C ILE A 1073 -25.01 21.81 46.12
N SER A 1074 -24.16 20.98 45.51
CA SER A 1074 -24.18 19.53 45.78
C SER A 1074 -23.64 19.18 47.16
N GLU A 1075 -23.94 17.99 47.66
CA GLU A 1075 -23.40 17.49 48.93
C GLU A 1075 -21.86 17.50 48.97
N SER A 1076 -21.20 17.20 47.84
CA SER A 1076 -19.74 17.24 47.75
C SER A 1076 -19.18 18.65 47.56
N GLY A 1077 -20.04 19.65 47.35
CA GLY A 1077 -19.69 21.04 47.05
C GLY A 1077 -19.02 21.27 45.69
N ARG A 1078 -18.94 20.25 44.83
CA ARG A 1078 -18.22 20.29 43.53
C ARG A 1078 -18.71 19.28 42.49
N PHE A 1079 -19.89 18.70 42.68
CA PHE A 1079 -20.40 17.66 41.77
C PHE A 1079 -20.67 18.22 40.36
N TYR A 1080 -21.27 19.40 40.26
CA TYR A 1080 -21.64 20.02 38.99
C TYR A 1080 -20.42 20.67 38.33
N THR A 1081 -19.53 21.28 39.12
CA THR A 1081 -18.32 21.95 38.60
C THR A 1081 -17.17 20.99 38.30
N GLN A 1082 -17.14 19.83 38.96
CA GLN A 1082 -15.95 18.96 39.07
C GLN A 1082 -14.70 19.67 39.62
N GLY A 1083 -14.88 20.79 40.33
CA GLY A 1083 -13.79 21.61 40.84
C GLY A 1083 -13.21 22.60 39.83
N TYR A 1084 -13.73 22.66 38.59
CA TYR A 1084 -13.36 23.70 37.64
C TYR A 1084 -14.01 25.04 38.00
N GLU A 1085 -13.32 26.12 37.67
CA GLU A 1085 -13.73 27.47 38.04
C GLU A 1085 -14.73 28.04 37.02
N TYR A 1086 -15.72 28.77 37.52
CA TYR A 1086 -16.74 29.48 36.75
C TYR A 1086 -16.77 30.94 37.17
N ARG A 1087 -16.84 31.85 36.21
CA ARG A 1087 -16.93 33.30 36.45
C ARG A 1087 -18.13 33.89 35.72
N GLY A 1088 -18.62 34.99 36.27
CA GLY A 1088 -19.49 35.90 35.52
C GLY A 1088 -18.65 36.69 34.53
N TYR A 1089 -18.86 36.48 33.23
CA TYR A 1089 -17.92 36.92 32.19
C TYR A 1089 -18.38 38.14 31.38
N GLU A 1090 -19.51 38.75 31.73
CA GLU A 1090 -20.07 39.93 31.06
C GLU A 1090 -20.03 39.75 29.53
N PHE A 1091 -19.28 40.58 28.81
CA PHE A 1091 -19.19 40.54 27.34
C PHE A 1091 -17.96 39.79 26.80
N ALA A 1092 -17.15 39.14 27.65
CA ALA A 1092 -15.82 38.63 27.26
C ALA A 1092 -15.83 37.71 26.02
N TYR A 1093 -16.82 36.82 25.88
CA TYR A 1093 -16.94 35.94 24.71
C TYR A 1093 -17.32 36.68 23.43
N LEU A 1094 -18.23 37.65 23.55
CA LEU A 1094 -18.61 38.51 22.43
C LEU A 1094 -17.45 39.40 22.00
N GLU A 1095 -16.70 39.96 22.95
CA GLU A 1095 -15.49 40.74 22.67
C GLU A 1095 -14.38 39.91 22.04
N THR A 1096 -14.21 38.68 22.52
CA THR A 1096 -13.30 37.70 21.91
C THR A 1096 -13.68 37.47 20.46
N LEU A 1097 -14.94 37.15 20.17
CA LEU A 1097 -15.42 36.98 18.78
C LEU A 1097 -15.14 38.22 17.94
N ARG A 1098 -15.58 39.40 18.42
CA ARG A 1098 -15.41 40.69 17.74
C ARG A 1098 -13.95 40.91 17.36
N ASN A 1099 -13.02 40.71 18.29
CA ASN A 1099 -11.59 40.87 18.06
C ASN A 1099 -11.04 39.93 16.99
N HIS A 1100 -11.66 38.77 16.78
CA HIS A 1100 -11.18 37.81 15.77
C HIS A 1100 -11.76 38.04 14.37
N VAL A 1101 -12.94 38.68 14.25
CA VAL A 1101 -13.65 38.83 12.95
C VAL A 1101 -13.89 40.29 12.50
N ILE A 1102 -13.85 41.27 13.40
CA ILE A 1102 -14.07 42.70 13.12
C ILE A 1102 -12.78 43.48 13.35
N ALA A 1103 -12.43 44.36 12.40
CA ALA A 1103 -11.29 45.26 12.52
C ALA A 1103 -11.68 46.62 13.09
N VAL A 1104 -12.78 47.19 12.60
CA VAL A 1104 -13.29 48.51 12.99
C VAL A 1104 -14.79 48.42 13.28
N SER A 1105 -15.22 49.03 14.38
CA SER A 1105 -16.61 49.13 14.81
C SER A 1105 -16.91 50.57 15.24
N GLY A 1106 -18.07 51.08 14.83
CA GLY A 1106 -18.42 52.47 15.02
C GLY A 1106 -19.88 52.80 14.75
N LYS A 1107 -20.20 54.10 14.71
CA LYS A 1107 -21.52 54.63 14.36
C LYS A 1107 -21.44 55.72 13.31
N VAL A 1108 -22.44 55.75 12.43
CA VAL A 1108 -22.69 56.85 11.51
C VAL A 1108 -23.79 57.73 12.09
N VAL A 1109 -23.52 59.01 12.24
CA VAL A 1109 -24.45 59.99 12.82
C VAL A 1109 -24.60 61.23 11.93
N ASN A 1110 -25.70 61.95 12.07
CA ASN A 1110 -25.88 63.24 11.43
C ASN A 1110 -25.23 64.38 12.25
N ALA A 1111 -25.35 65.62 11.78
CA ALA A 1111 -24.87 66.81 12.48
C ALA A 1111 -25.45 67.02 13.91
N LYS A 1112 -26.56 66.36 14.26
CA LYS A 1112 -27.18 66.39 15.60
C LYS A 1112 -26.81 65.18 16.47
N ASN A 1113 -25.85 64.36 16.04
CA ASN A 1113 -25.48 63.09 16.67
C ASN A 1113 -26.60 62.02 16.65
N GLU A 1114 -27.59 62.15 15.77
CA GLU A 1114 -28.64 61.13 15.60
C GLU A 1114 -28.15 60.04 14.64
N PRO A 1115 -28.45 58.75 14.90
CA PRO A 1115 -27.95 57.64 14.09
C PRO A 1115 -28.53 57.61 12.68
N ILE A 1116 -27.71 57.22 11.70
CA ILE A 1116 -28.13 57.10 10.30
C ILE A 1116 -28.09 55.64 9.87
N ALA A 1117 -29.26 55.06 9.60
CA ALA A 1117 -29.39 53.73 9.04
C ALA A 1117 -29.09 53.68 7.53
N GLY A 1118 -28.55 52.56 7.04
CA GLY A 1118 -28.36 52.34 5.61
C GLY A 1118 -27.22 53.13 4.97
N ALA A 1119 -26.35 53.78 5.76
CA ALA A 1119 -25.22 54.54 5.24
C ALA A 1119 -24.10 53.60 4.79
N ALA A 1120 -23.62 53.77 3.56
CA ALA A 1120 -22.45 53.05 3.05
C ALA A 1120 -21.18 53.56 3.72
N VAL A 1121 -20.45 52.68 4.40
CA VAL A 1121 -19.17 52.97 5.04
C VAL A 1121 -18.08 52.22 4.30
N VAL A 1122 -16.99 52.90 3.96
CA VAL A 1122 -15.88 52.33 3.21
C VAL A 1122 -14.57 52.61 3.95
N ALA A 1123 -13.65 51.65 3.89
CA ALA A 1123 -12.28 51.79 4.33
C ALA A 1123 -11.37 51.88 3.10
N TRP A 1124 -10.40 52.78 3.13
CA TRP A 1124 -9.38 52.95 2.09
C TRP A 1124 -7.98 52.66 2.65
N LYS A 1125 -7.15 52.03 1.83
CA LYS A 1125 -5.72 51.87 2.03
C LYS A 1125 -5.01 52.35 0.78
N ASP A 1126 -4.03 53.24 0.93
CA ASP A 1126 -3.25 53.79 -0.18
C ASP A 1126 -4.14 54.36 -1.32
N GLY A 1127 -5.23 55.05 -0.96
CA GLY A 1127 -6.19 55.64 -1.89
C GLY A 1127 -7.17 54.69 -2.58
N LYS A 1128 -7.08 53.36 -2.32
CA LYS A 1128 -7.96 52.34 -2.90
C LYS A 1128 -8.94 51.78 -1.85
N PRO A 1129 -10.22 51.52 -2.20
CA PRO A 1129 -11.15 50.86 -1.30
C PRO A 1129 -10.64 49.46 -0.89
N ALA A 1130 -10.61 49.18 0.41
CA ALA A 1130 -10.13 47.93 1.00
C ALA A 1130 -11.28 47.08 1.56
N ALA A 1131 -12.25 47.73 2.20
CA ALA A 1131 -13.44 47.10 2.80
C ALA A 1131 -14.64 48.04 2.72
N SER A 1132 -15.86 47.50 2.74
CA SER A 1132 -17.10 48.26 2.83
C SER A 1132 -18.17 47.55 3.65
N THR A 1133 -19.09 48.32 4.21
CA THR A 1133 -20.27 47.83 4.95
C THR A 1133 -21.40 48.84 4.86
N VAL A 1134 -22.55 48.52 5.44
CA VAL A 1134 -23.70 49.41 5.56
C VAL A 1134 -24.09 49.53 7.03
N SER A 1135 -24.45 50.74 7.48
CA SER A 1135 -24.87 50.93 8.86
C SER A 1135 -26.25 50.30 9.15
N HIS A 1136 -26.37 49.75 10.36
CA HIS A 1136 -27.55 49.09 10.91
C HIS A 1136 -28.66 50.12 11.24
N SER A 1137 -29.81 49.64 11.69
CA SER A 1137 -30.99 50.48 12.03
C SER A 1137 -30.70 51.60 13.05
N ASP A 1138 -29.69 51.42 13.89
CA ASP A 1138 -29.23 52.36 14.93
C ASP A 1138 -27.93 53.09 14.54
N GLY A 1139 -27.56 53.08 13.25
CA GLY A 1139 -26.37 53.70 12.71
C GLY A 1139 -25.06 52.95 12.97
N HIS A 1140 -25.08 51.82 13.67
CA HIS A 1140 -23.86 51.04 13.94
C HIS A 1140 -23.29 50.39 12.68
N PHE A 1141 -21.96 50.31 12.54
CA PHE A 1141 -21.31 49.62 11.43
C PHE A 1141 -20.12 48.77 11.92
N THR A 1142 -19.81 47.72 11.16
CA THR A 1142 -18.62 46.87 11.37
C THR A 1142 -17.90 46.61 10.06
N LEU A 1143 -16.57 46.75 10.07
CA LEU A 1143 -15.71 46.43 8.94
C LEU A 1143 -14.89 45.17 9.25
N SER A 1144 -14.89 44.22 8.32
CA SER A 1144 -14.32 42.89 8.57
C SER A 1144 -12.79 42.90 8.66
N ARG A 1145 -12.26 42.20 9.66
CA ARG A 1145 -10.83 41.93 9.79
C ARG A 1145 -10.26 41.10 8.64
N HIS A 1146 -11.08 40.30 7.99
CA HIS A 1146 -10.69 39.55 6.80
C HIS A 1146 -10.20 40.44 5.66
N ARG A 1147 -10.72 41.68 5.57
CA ARG A 1147 -10.37 42.67 4.54
C ARG A 1147 -9.41 43.75 5.02
N MET A 1148 -9.30 43.91 6.33
CA MET A 1148 -8.47 44.92 6.98
C MET A 1148 -7.42 44.24 7.86
N PRO A 1149 -6.36 43.64 7.27
CA PRO A 1149 -5.22 43.18 8.05
C PRO A 1149 -4.53 44.36 8.75
N PRO A 1150 -3.66 44.12 9.74
CA PRO A 1150 -3.05 45.20 10.52
C PRO A 1150 -2.38 46.27 9.67
N GLY A 1151 -2.56 47.54 10.06
CA GLY A 1151 -2.01 48.70 9.37
C GLY A 1151 -2.91 49.92 9.41
N SER A 1152 -2.48 50.99 8.74
CA SER A 1152 -3.19 52.27 8.69
C SER A 1152 -4.19 52.32 7.53
N TYR A 1153 -5.39 52.82 7.82
CA TYR A 1153 -6.48 52.97 6.87
C TYR A 1153 -7.15 54.33 7.07
N PHE A 1154 -7.95 54.74 6.10
CA PHE A 1154 -8.92 55.83 6.23
C PHE A 1154 -10.33 55.25 6.19
N VAL A 1155 -11.21 55.62 7.09
CA VAL A 1155 -12.61 55.13 7.14
C VAL A 1155 -13.57 56.29 7.08
N GLY A 1156 -14.59 56.19 6.24
CA GLY A 1156 -15.53 57.28 5.98
C GLY A 1156 -16.74 56.85 5.17
N ILE A 1157 -17.68 57.77 4.98
CA ILE A 1157 -18.88 57.60 4.15
C ILE A 1157 -18.69 58.10 2.72
N SER A 1158 -17.69 58.95 2.51
CA SER A 1158 -17.31 59.53 1.21
C SER A 1158 -15.79 59.76 1.18
N LYS A 1159 -15.20 59.95 -0.01
CA LYS A 1159 -13.76 60.26 -0.15
C LYS A 1159 -13.36 61.63 0.42
N HIS A 1160 -14.32 62.46 0.85
CA HIS A 1160 -14.06 63.81 1.35
C HIS A 1160 -14.21 63.91 2.87
N GLU A 1161 -14.78 62.90 3.52
CA GLU A 1161 -15.05 62.84 4.96
C GLU A 1161 -14.54 61.50 5.51
N MET A 1162 -13.22 61.43 5.77
CA MET A 1162 -12.56 60.21 6.23
C MET A 1162 -11.74 60.47 7.49
N LEU A 1163 -11.74 59.51 8.41
CA LEU A 1163 -10.91 59.51 9.61
C LEU A 1163 -9.74 58.52 9.45
N PRO A 1164 -8.50 58.90 9.82
CA PRO A 1164 -7.40 57.95 9.90
C PRO A 1164 -7.64 56.97 11.04
N VAL A 1165 -7.48 55.68 10.77
CA VAL A 1165 -7.61 54.60 11.74
C VAL A 1165 -6.41 53.66 11.64
N ASN A 1166 -5.97 53.13 12.77
CA ASN A 1166 -4.91 52.12 12.82
C ASN A 1166 -5.49 50.80 13.31
N VAL A 1167 -5.40 49.76 12.48
CA VAL A 1167 -5.92 48.42 12.79
C VAL A 1167 -4.80 47.58 13.39
N ASN A 1168 -5.03 47.05 14.59
CA ASN A 1168 -4.12 46.15 15.28
C ASN A 1168 -4.38 44.68 14.88
N ALA A 1169 -3.45 43.78 15.21
CA ALA A 1169 -3.60 42.34 14.98
C ALA A 1169 -4.74 41.72 15.81
N ASP A 1170 -4.77 42.03 17.10
CA ASP A 1170 -5.54 41.23 18.07
C ASP A 1170 -6.69 42.00 18.73
N THR A 1171 -6.88 43.28 18.37
CA THR A 1171 -7.92 44.14 18.96
C THR A 1171 -8.72 44.86 17.90
N THR A 1172 -10.02 44.99 18.14
CA THR A 1172 -10.94 45.79 17.31
C THR A 1172 -10.80 47.25 17.68
N LEU A 1173 -10.69 48.14 16.69
CA LEU A 1173 -10.85 49.57 16.93
C LEU A 1173 -12.35 49.88 17.08
N THR A 1174 -12.76 50.27 18.27
CA THR A 1174 -14.16 50.57 18.61
C THR A 1174 -14.40 52.08 18.71
N ASN A 1175 -15.68 52.48 18.83
CA ASN A 1175 -16.11 53.86 19.06
C ASN A 1175 -15.71 54.85 17.95
N VAL A 1176 -15.54 54.38 16.71
CA VAL A 1176 -15.35 55.29 15.56
C VAL A 1176 -16.66 55.99 15.25
N ILE A 1177 -16.68 57.32 15.24
CA ILE A 1177 -17.86 58.13 14.90
C ILE A 1177 -17.63 58.78 13.54
N LEU A 1178 -18.52 58.49 12.59
CA LEU A 1178 -18.52 59.11 11.27
C LEU A 1178 -19.71 60.07 11.18
N HIS A 1179 -19.45 61.31 10.80
CA HIS A 1179 -20.50 62.31 10.56
C HIS A 1179 -20.88 62.33 9.08
N LYS A 1180 -22.18 62.38 8.79
CA LYS A 1180 -22.75 62.56 7.45
C LYS A 1180 -23.45 63.90 7.29
#